data_AF-A0A9W6PNF8-F1
#
_entry.id   AF-A0A9W6PNF8-F1
#
_cell.length_a   1.000
_cell.length_b   1.000
_cell.length_c   1.000
_cell.angle_alpha   90.00
_cell.angle_beta   90.00
_cell.angle_gamma   90.00
#
_symmetry.space_group_name_H-M   'P 1'
#
loop_
_entity.id
_entity.type
_entity.pdbx_description
1 polymer ?
#
loop_
_entity_poly.entity_id
_entity_poly.type
_entity_poly.pdbx_seq_one_letter_code
_entity_poly.pdbx_strand_id
1 'polypeptide(L)'
;MPATPAEIAATTLAYLQRHPGERARLQPLLDLLATAPEPTSRATLPAHVTCSGVVVDRDLRVLHIHHRATGLVLCPGGHGEPADGSLLATAVREVAEEVGIPPRALCLTPELLDAPVDIDVNEIDANPDKGEGAHRHYDFRFVFYLADSQLSPVSLQGAEVTGAEWRLLAETSSPELRAKLLAAGLTGRPEPVNASAVVHNGRGEYLLHLRDNFAHIWAPGEWSLLGGGREAGDDTTEATLRRELAEEVPGLHLGAVEPLTVEWTTDRRGLAVPIQIFTARWDGHPDTADLREGVLVHWFRPDDLHRIHLRDSTRHLLQEHAATRPPAPRTRPDARPAFDPLDRARAEGIERTSSSVLLTDPNGRVLLLRRAPGALQAGLWEPPGGGTEPGEDLVAAGLRELDEEAGIAHVRVTAYLGFEDYTNSRGARTRAFVIAAHLDHPREVRLSPEHDQHRWVLPSDLPEPIAAHEADLIRRHTAPPPALPGHRPLPAYLPTIPAAPMWGSVFFTTQDGKAVLLRATDPAKGLQWAGGDVEFTDPSPLHTAVRECFEETGILLPPDPDRLPLLATVFEQPGGGWPAKVGFAFHGGTLTPAQLAGIRLDPAEHTEVVLLTRDELAARTDPRRTQLTLAVLDAVRTGVPAYVLR
;
A
#
# COMPACT_ATOMS: atom_id res chain seq x y z
N MET A 1 -9.65 20.33 -2.95
CA MET A 1 -9.33 21.64 -3.53
C MET A 1 -10.16 21.78 -4.79
N PRO A 2 -10.72 22.96 -5.08
CA PRO A 2 -11.48 23.21 -6.30
C PRO A 2 -10.64 22.97 -7.55
N ALA A 3 -11.31 22.70 -8.68
CA ALA A 3 -10.66 22.48 -9.97
C ALA A 3 -9.78 23.69 -10.34
N THR A 4 -8.52 23.40 -10.63
CA THR A 4 -7.53 24.42 -10.99
C THR A 4 -7.77 24.95 -12.41
N PRO A 5 -7.35 26.19 -12.72
CA PRO A 5 -7.46 26.73 -14.08
C PRO A 5 -6.84 25.82 -15.16
N ALA A 6 -5.74 25.13 -14.81
CA ALA A 6 -5.07 24.19 -15.70
C ALA A 6 -5.92 22.95 -16.00
N GLU A 7 -6.58 22.36 -15.00
CA GLU A 7 -7.47 21.21 -15.18
C GLU A 7 -8.70 21.58 -16.02
N ILE A 8 -9.28 22.77 -15.79
CA ILE A 8 -10.42 23.26 -16.58
C ILE A 8 -9.97 23.51 -18.03
N ALA A 9 -8.79 24.08 -18.25
CA ALA A 9 -8.26 24.30 -19.59
C ALA A 9 -8.00 22.97 -20.32
N ALA A 10 -7.41 21.98 -19.63
CA ALA A 10 -7.21 20.64 -20.18
C ALA A 10 -8.54 19.98 -20.57
N THR A 11 -9.55 20.04 -19.69
CA THR A 11 -10.91 19.54 -19.95
C THR A 11 -11.54 20.23 -21.17
N THR A 12 -11.39 21.55 -21.27
CA THR A 12 -11.91 22.35 -22.40
C THR A 12 -11.22 21.98 -23.71
N LEU A 13 -9.89 21.80 -23.70
CA LEU A 13 -9.13 21.42 -24.88
C LEU A 13 -9.47 20.00 -25.34
N ALA A 14 -9.62 19.05 -24.42
CA ALA A 14 -10.07 17.69 -24.73
C ALA A 14 -11.49 17.69 -25.32
N TYR A 15 -12.40 18.50 -24.76
CA TYR A 15 -13.74 18.71 -25.31
C TYR A 15 -13.69 19.27 -26.76
N LEU A 16 -12.83 20.26 -27.02
CA LEU A 16 -12.67 20.86 -28.34
C LEU A 16 -12.09 19.92 -29.39
N GLN A 17 -11.43 18.82 -29.01
CA GLN A 17 -11.03 17.77 -29.96
C GLN A 17 -12.25 17.05 -30.54
N ARG A 18 -13.30 16.85 -29.73
CA ARG A 18 -14.58 16.25 -30.15
C ARG A 18 -15.49 17.26 -30.84
N HIS A 19 -15.41 18.53 -30.45
CA HIS A 19 -16.26 19.63 -30.96
C HIS A 19 -15.43 20.80 -31.53
N PRO A 20 -14.62 20.58 -32.59
CA PRO A 20 -13.68 21.60 -33.09
C PRO A 20 -14.37 22.88 -33.59
N GLY A 21 -15.63 22.79 -34.03
CA GLY A 21 -16.44 23.94 -34.46
C GLY A 21 -16.75 24.94 -33.36
N GLU A 22 -16.60 24.57 -32.08
CA GLU A 22 -16.92 25.42 -30.94
C GLU A 22 -15.73 26.22 -30.42
N ARG A 23 -14.55 26.06 -31.04
CA ARG A 23 -13.32 26.72 -30.59
C ARG A 23 -13.46 28.25 -30.51
N ALA A 24 -14.09 28.87 -31.50
CA ALA A 24 -14.29 30.32 -31.49
C ALA A 24 -15.17 30.77 -30.31
N ARG A 25 -16.17 29.96 -29.93
CA ARG A 25 -17.07 30.24 -28.80
C ARG A 25 -16.38 30.06 -27.44
N LEU A 26 -15.47 29.10 -27.33
CA LEU A 26 -14.78 28.75 -26.08
C LEU A 26 -13.38 29.40 -25.93
N GLN A 27 -12.85 30.07 -26.95
CA GLN A 27 -11.59 30.79 -26.85
C GLN A 27 -11.58 31.81 -25.69
N PRO A 28 -12.64 32.60 -25.44
CA PRO A 28 -12.63 33.54 -24.32
C PRO A 28 -12.60 32.85 -22.94
N LEU A 29 -13.05 31.59 -22.82
CA LEU A 29 -12.86 30.79 -21.60
C LEU A 29 -11.38 30.44 -21.42
N LEU A 30 -10.70 29.98 -22.47
CA LEU A 30 -9.27 29.67 -22.41
C LEU A 30 -8.43 30.91 -22.04
N ASP A 31 -8.79 32.07 -22.59
CA ASP A 31 -8.14 33.35 -22.27
C ASP A 31 -8.39 33.77 -20.81
N LEU A 32 -9.61 33.54 -20.29
CA LEU A 32 -9.94 33.76 -18.88
C LEU A 32 -9.10 32.85 -17.97
N LEU A 33 -9.01 31.55 -18.27
CA LEU A 33 -8.28 30.57 -17.45
C LEU A 33 -6.77 30.86 -17.37
N ALA A 34 -6.21 31.59 -18.34
CA ALA A 34 -4.82 32.01 -18.30
C ALA A 34 -4.56 33.14 -17.28
N THR A 35 -5.60 33.85 -16.83
CA THR A 35 -5.46 35.07 -16.02
C THR A 35 -6.26 35.04 -14.71
N ALA A 36 -7.32 34.24 -14.62
CA ALA A 36 -8.18 34.14 -13.45
C ALA A 36 -7.69 33.02 -12.50
N PRO A 37 -7.33 33.33 -11.24
CA PRO A 37 -6.90 32.32 -10.28
C PRO A 37 -8.05 31.43 -9.77
N GLU A 38 -9.28 31.96 -9.69
CA GLU A 38 -10.45 31.26 -9.17
C GLU A 38 -11.60 31.25 -10.20
N PRO A 39 -11.48 30.51 -11.31
CA PRO A 39 -12.42 30.56 -12.42
C PRO A 39 -13.80 29.99 -12.11
N THR A 40 -13.97 29.23 -11.01
CA THR A 40 -15.26 28.70 -10.54
C THR A 40 -15.96 29.63 -9.55
N SER A 41 -15.31 30.70 -9.10
CA SER A 41 -15.87 31.64 -8.12
C SER A 41 -16.86 32.59 -8.78
N ARG A 42 -18.01 32.81 -8.15
CA ARG A 42 -19.02 33.81 -8.55
C ARG A 42 -18.45 35.24 -8.60
N ALA A 43 -17.40 35.52 -7.84
CA ALA A 43 -16.72 36.82 -7.83
C ALA A 43 -15.86 37.05 -9.10
N THR A 44 -15.60 36.01 -9.88
CA THR A 44 -14.82 36.12 -11.12
C THR A 44 -15.71 36.66 -12.24
N LEU A 45 -15.40 37.89 -12.64
CA LEU A 45 -16.07 38.63 -13.72
C LEU A 45 -15.06 38.91 -14.85
N PRO A 46 -15.51 39.02 -16.12
CA PRO A 46 -16.90 39.05 -16.58
C PRO A 46 -17.52 37.66 -16.83
N ALA A 47 -16.85 36.58 -16.46
CA ALA A 47 -17.37 35.22 -16.61
C ALA A 47 -16.73 34.25 -15.62
N HIS A 48 -17.43 33.16 -15.31
CA HIS A 48 -16.94 32.07 -14.47
C HIS A 48 -17.57 30.73 -14.87
N VAL A 49 -17.07 29.65 -14.28
CA VAL A 49 -17.41 28.27 -14.60
C VAL A 49 -18.50 27.75 -13.66
N THR A 50 -19.51 27.11 -14.24
CA THR A 50 -20.57 26.34 -13.55
C THR A 50 -20.58 24.91 -14.06
N CYS A 51 -21.27 24.01 -13.36
CA CYS A 51 -21.36 22.60 -13.76
C CYS A 51 -22.80 22.10 -13.60
N SER A 52 -23.23 21.28 -14.55
CA SER A 52 -24.56 20.67 -14.55
C SER A 52 -24.49 19.15 -14.76
N GLY A 53 -25.41 18.42 -14.14
CA GLY A 53 -25.55 16.97 -14.26
C GLY A 53 -26.72 16.57 -15.16
N VAL A 54 -26.41 15.93 -16.28
CA VAL A 54 -27.40 15.33 -17.20
C VAL A 54 -27.64 13.89 -16.76
N VAL A 55 -28.67 13.66 -15.97
CA VAL A 55 -29.03 12.32 -15.48
C VAL A 55 -29.91 11.61 -16.50
N VAL A 56 -29.49 10.43 -16.94
CA VAL A 56 -30.18 9.60 -17.94
C VAL A 56 -30.60 8.27 -17.33
N ASP A 57 -31.86 7.88 -17.53
CA ASP A 57 -32.38 6.59 -17.07
C ASP A 57 -32.32 5.49 -18.14
N ARG A 58 -32.81 4.29 -17.79
CA ARG A 58 -32.80 3.12 -18.68
C ARG A 58 -33.74 3.23 -19.88
N ASP A 59 -34.70 4.15 -19.84
CA ASP A 59 -35.65 4.42 -20.92
C ASP A 59 -35.17 5.58 -21.81
N LEU A 60 -33.91 6.00 -21.66
CA LEU A 60 -33.31 7.15 -22.34
C LEU A 60 -34.10 8.43 -22.11
N ARG A 61 -34.57 8.64 -20.87
CA ARG A 61 -35.12 9.91 -20.42
C ARG A 61 -34.05 10.70 -19.68
N VAL A 62 -34.07 12.01 -19.86
CA VAL A 62 -33.19 12.99 -19.24
C VAL A 62 -33.96 13.74 -18.17
N LEU A 63 -33.41 13.80 -16.96
CA LEU A 63 -33.98 14.55 -15.86
C LEU A 63 -33.84 16.06 -16.09
N HIS A 64 -34.95 16.77 -15.97
CA HIS A 64 -34.99 18.22 -16.01
C HIS A 64 -35.63 18.78 -14.74
N ILE A 65 -35.19 19.96 -14.33
CA ILE A 65 -35.75 20.76 -13.25
C ILE A 65 -36.41 22.02 -13.78
N HIS A 66 -37.43 22.47 -13.07
CA HIS A 66 -38.08 23.76 -13.31
C HIS A 66 -37.42 24.77 -12.39
N HIS A 67 -36.52 25.59 -12.94
CA HIS A 67 -35.71 26.52 -12.16
C HIS A 67 -36.56 27.73 -11.73
N ARG A 68 -36.64 27.98 -10.42
CA ARG A 68 -37.54 28.97 -9.81
C ARG A 68 -37.24 30.39 -10.27
N ALA A 69 -35.96 30.77 -10.30
CA ALA A 69 -35.59 32.17 -10.53
C ALA A 69 -35.67 32.58 -12.00
N THR A 70 -35.39 31.65 -12.92
CA THR A 70 -35.41 31.95 -14.38
C THR A 70 -36.70 31.49 -15.05
N GLY A 71 -37.47 30.59 -14.44
CA GLY A 71 -38.64 29.96 -15.04
C GLY A 71 -38.30 28.98 -16.18
N LEU A 72 -37.02 28.67 -16.39
CA LEU A 72 -36.56 27.78 -17.45
C LEU A 72 -36.60 26.31 -17.01
N VAL A 73 -36.62 25.42 -17.99
CA VAL A 73 -36.49 23.96 -17.79
C VAL A 73 -35.07 23.54 -18.16
N LEU A 74 -34.27 23.20 -17.15
CA LEU A 74 -32.82 22.98 -17.25
C LEU A 74 -32.44 21.61 -16.66
N CYS A 75 -31.20 21.16 -16.87
CA CYS A 75 -30.63 20.08 -16.06
C CYS A 75 -30.25 20.63 -14.68
N PRO A 76 -30.20 19.79 -13.62
CA PRO A 76 -29.67 20.22 -12.34
C PRO A 76 -28.24 20.73 -12.44
N GLY A 77 -27.90 21.82 -11.76
CA GLY A 77 -26.57 22.43 -11.89
C GLY A 77 -26.40 23.78 -11.21
N GLY A 78 -25.13 24.13 -10.97
CA GLY A 78 -24.79 25.31 -10.18
C GLY A 78 -23.29 25.62 -10.15
N HIS A 79 -22.90 26.39 -9.14
CA HIS A 79 -21.54 26.92 -9.00
C HIS A 79 -20.65 25.97 -8.20
N GLY A 80 -19.35 25.99 -8.49
CA GLY A 80 -18.38 25.21 -7.72
C GLY A 80 -18.24 25.73 -6.29
N GLU A 81 -18.18 24.81 -5.32
CA GLU A 81 -17.86 25.11 -3.92
C GLU A 81 -16.39 24.75 -3.60
N PRO A 82 -15.77 25.36 -2.57
CA PRO A 82 -14.39 25.03 -2.18
C PRO A 82 -14.17 23.55 -1.80
N ALA A 83 -15.24 22.87 -1.38
CA ALA A 83 -15.23 21.45 -1.05
C ALA A 83 -15.26 20.54 -2.29
N ASP A 84 -15.72 21.05 -3.44
CA ASP A 84 -15.79 20.27 -4.67
C ASP A 84 -14.36 19.97 -5.16
N GLY A 85 -14.02 18.70 -5.28
CA GLY A 85 -12.68 18.27 -5.71
C GLY A 85 -12.43 18.36 -7.22
N SER A 86 -13.46 18.63 -8.02
CA SER A 86 -13.42 18.68 -9.49
C SER A 86 -14.72 19.27 -10.06
N LEU A 87 -14.73 19.65 -11.34
CA LEU A 87 -15.95 20.09 -12.05
C LEU A 87 -17.05 19.00 -12.04
N LEU A 88 -16.66 17.74 -12.23
CA LEU A 88 -17.57 16.61 -12.16
C LEU A 88 -18.19 16.46 -10.76
N ALA A 89 -17.40 16.66 -9.70
CA ALA A 89 -17.89 16.61 -8.32
C ALA A 89 -18.91 17.71 -8.03
N THR A 90 -18.74 18.91 -8.59
CA THR A 90 -19.75 19.98 -8.55
C THR A 90 -21.07 19.51 -9.17
N ALA A 91 -21.04 18.96 -10.39
CA ALA A 91 -22.27 18.46 -11.04
C ALA A 91 -22.97 17.36 -10.22
N VAL A 92 -22.20 16.46 -9.59
CA VAL A 92 -22.72 15.40 -8.72
C VAL A 92 -23.40 15.97 -7.46
N ARG A 93 -22.79 16.98 -6.83
CA ARG A 93 -23.37 17.66 -5.66
C ARG A 93 -24.68 18.36 -6.03
N GLU A 94 -24.70 19.12 -7.11
CA GLU A 94 -25.90 19.86 -7.56
C GLU A 94 -27.07 18.92 -7.85
N VAL A 95 -26.82 17.78 -8.51
CA VAL A 95 -27.85 16.74 -8.69
C VAL A 95 -28.36 16.21 -7.34
N ALA A 96 -27.48 16.02 -6.36
CA ALA A 96 -27.90 15.54 -5.05
C ALA A 96 -28.72 16.59 -4.27
N GLU A 97 -28.33 17.86 -4.34
CA GLU A 97 -28.96 18.95 -3.61
C GLU A 97 -30.32 19.35 -4.22
N GLU A 98 -30.38 19.54 -5.53
CA GLU A 98 -31.55 20.11 -6.20
C GLU A 98 -32.70 19.11 -6.34
N VAL A 99 -32.39 17.82 -6.56
CA VAL A 99 -33.39 16.76 -6.84
C VAL A 99 -33.33 15.55 -5.92
N GLY A 100 -32.39 15.52 -4.98
CA GLY A 100 -32.30 14.48 -3.94
C GLY A 100 -31.81 13.12 -4.45
N ILE A 101 -31.20 13.06 -5.63
CA ILE A 101 -30.61 11.81 -6.16
C ILE A 101 -29.20 11.67 -5.57
N PRO A 102 -28.96 10.70 -4.68
CA PRO A 102 -27.67 10.60 -4.02
C PRO A 102 -26.57 10.19 -5.01
N PRO A 103 -25.31 10.61 -4.82
CA PRO A 103 -24.20 10.25 -5.72
C PRO A 103 -24.09 8.74 -6.02
N ARG A 104 -24.37 7.89 -5.01
CA ARG A 104 -24.32 6.42 -5.15
C ARG A 104 -25.37 5.84 -6.11
N ALA A 105 -26.34 6.64 -6.53
CA ALA A 105 -27.33 6.28 -7.53
C ALA A 105 -26.90 6.63 -8.96
N LEU A 106 -25.78 7.32 -9.12
CA LEU A 106 -25.24 7.77 -10.39
C LEU A 106 -23.99 6.97 -10.71
N CYS A 107 -23.79 6.65 -11.98
CA CYS A 107 -22.53 6.13 -12.50
C CYS A 107 -22.13 6.88 -13.77
N LEU A 108 -20.85 6.84 -14.10
CA LEU A 108 -20.35 7.37 -15.37
C LEU A 108 -20.91 6.56 -16.54
N THR A 109 -20.97 7.21 -17.69
CA THR A 109 -21.35 6.55 -18.95
C THR A 109 -20.10 5.97 -19.62
N PRO A 110 -20.12 4.75 -20.19
CA PRO A 110 -18.98 4.21 -20.93
C PRO A 110 -18.64 5.03 -22.18
N GLU A 111 -19.59 5.81 -22.70
CA GLU A 111 -19.41 6.62 -23.90
C GLU A 111 -18.65 7.93 -23.64
N LEU A 112 -18.82 8.54 -22.46
CA LEU A 112 -18.23 9.85 -22.14
C LEU A 112 -17.28 9.81 -20.93
N LEU A 113 -17.33 8.77 -20.10
CA LEU A 113 -16.57 8.66 -18.85
C LEU A 113 -16.77 9.91 -17.99
N ASP A 114 -15.70 10.63 -17.66
CA ASP A 114 -15.69 11.88 -16.91
C ASP A 114 -15.66 13.13 -17.81
N ALA A 115 -15.75 12.97 -19.13
CA ALA A 115 -15.73 14.08 -20.06
C ALA A 115 -17.10 14.76 -20.18
N PRO A 116 -17.15 16.10 -20.29
CA PRO A 116 -18.42 16.80 -20.49
C PRO A 116 -18.99 16.50 -21.89
N VAL A 117 -20.31 16.34 -21.97
CA VAL A 117 -21.02 16.23 -23.27
C VAL A 117 -21.15 17.57 -23.96
N ASP A 118 -21.18 18.66 -23.19
CA ASP A 118 -21.42 20.03 -23.66
C ASP A 118 -20.71 21.03 -22.73
N ILE A 119 -20.21 22.12 -23.30
CA ILE A 119 -19.78 23.31 -22.57
C ILE A 119 -20.61 24.48 -23.10
N ASP A 120 -21.67 24.81 -22.38
CA ASP A 120 -22.61 25.84 -22.80
C ASP A 120 -22.18 27.22 -22.29
N VAL A 121 -22.51 28.27 -23.04
CA VAL A 121 -22.23 29.65 -22.68
C VAL A 121 -23.55 30.36 -22.47
N ASN A 122 -23.88 30.64 -21.21
CA ASN A 122 -25.10 31.31 -20.81
C ASN A 122 -24.80 32.77 -20.47
N GLU A 123 -25.60 33.70 -21.02
CA GLU A 123 -25.58 35.09 -20.58
C GLU A 123 -26.49 35.25 -19.37
N ILE A 124 -25.95 35.87 -18.31
CA ILE A 124 -26.64 36.10 -17.05
C ILE A 124 -26.88 37.60 -16.91
N ASP A 125 -28.15 37.97 -16.78
CA ASP A 125 -28.55 39.34 -16.52
C ASP A 125 -27.97 39.85 -15.20
N ALA A 126 -27.73 41.16 -15.11
CA ALA A 126 -27.28 41.78 -13.88
C ALA A 126 -28.28 41.51 -12.75
N ASN A 127 -27.78 41.11 -11.58
CA ASN A 127 -28.58 40.92 -10.38
C ASN A 127 -28.11 41.90 -9.29
N PRO A 128 -28.77 43.08 -9.17
CA PRO A 128 -28.41 44.09 -8.19
C PRO A 128 -28.49 43.59 -6.74
N ASP A 129 -29.41 42.68 -6.44
CA ASP A 129 -29.62 42.14 -5.08
C ASP A 129 -28.46 41.25 -4.63
N LYS A 130 -27.75 40.64 -5.59
CA LYS A 130 -26.52 39.85 -5.35
C LYS A 130 -25.23 40.63 -5.60
N GLY A 131 -25.33 41.88 -6.05
CA GLY A 131 -24.17 42.71 -6.42
C GLY A 131 -23.45 42.21 -7.67
N GLU A 132 -24.13 41.44 -8.52
CA GLU A 132 -23.56 40.81 -9.72
C GLU A 132 -23.91 41.65 -10.96
N GLY A 133 -22.89 42.12 -11.69
CA GLY A 133 -23.11 42.71 -13.02
C GLY A 133 -23.52 41.65 -14.05
N ALA A 134 -23.95 42.08 -15.24
CA ALA A 134 -24.20 41.14 -16.33
C ALA A 134 -22.91 40.38 -16.67
N HIS A 135 -23.00 39.06 -16.76
CA HIS A 135 -21.83 38.19 -16.88
C HIS A 135 -22.18 36.92 -17.67
N ARG A 136 -21.19 36.03 -17.84
CA ARG A 136 -21.39 34.74 -18.52
C ARG A 136 -21.06 33.56 -17.62
N HIS A 137 -21.86 32.51 -17.71
CA HIS A 137 -21.50 31.19 -17.21
C HIS A 137 -20.96 30.32 -18.35
N TYR A 138 -19.85 29.65 -18.11
CA TYR A 138 -19.40 28.51 -18.90
C TYR A 138 -19.81 27.23 -18.16
N ASP A 139 -20.89 26.62 -18.62
CA ASP A 139 -21.55 25.50 -17.96
C ASP A 139 -21.06 24.16 -18.51
N PHE A 140 -20.27 23.43 -17.72
CA PHE A 140 -19.76 22.11 -18.06
C PHE A 140 -20.81 21.05 -17.71
N ARG A 141 -21.35 20.38 -18.73
CA ARG A 141 -22.44 19.41 -18.57
C ARG A 141 -21.92 17.99 -18.63
N PHE A 142 -22.06 17.24 -17.54
CA PHE A 142 -21.60 15.85 -17.43
C PHE A 142 -22.79 14.90 -17.46
N VAL A 143 -22.64 13.76 -18.13
CA VAL A 143 -23.72 12.77 -18.27
C VAL A 143 -23.52 11.64 -17.28
N PHE A 144 -24.58 11.27 -16.59
CA PHE A 144 -24.62 10.15 -15.65
C PHE A 144 -25.75 9.20 -16.00
N TYR A 145 -25.53 7.90 -15.85
CA TYR A 145 -26.63 6.94 -15.82
C TYR A 145 -27.14 6.74 -14.40
N LEU A 146 -28.45 6.51 -14.27
CA LEU A 146 -29.01 5.96 -13.04
C LEU A 146 -28.59 4.49 -12.89
N ALA A 147 -27.77 4.23 -11.86
CA ALA A 147 -27.35 2.89 -11.49
C ALA A 147 -28.55 2.03 -11.04
N ASP A 148 -29.46 2.64 -10.26
CA ASP A 148 -30.71 2.02 -9.81
C ASP A 148 -31.91 2.59 -10.56
N SER A 149 -32.55 1.75 -11.37
CA SER A 149 -33.71 2.09 -12.21
C SER A 149 -34.99 2.41 -11.44
N GLN A 150 -35.04 2.18 -10.13
CA GLN A 150 -36.24 2.43 -9.33
C GLN A 150 -36.26 3.81 -8.66
N LEU A 151 -35.20 4.61 -8.83
CA LEU A 151 -35.12 5.93 -8.21
C LEU A 151 -35.87 6.99 -9.02
N SER A 152 -36.77 7.68 -8.34
CA SER A 152 -37.39 8.94 -8.78
C SER A 152 -36.82 10.10 -7.95
N PRO A 153 -36.89 11.37 -8.41
CA PRO A 153 -36.52 12.52 -7.59
C PRO A 153 -37.18 12.43 -6.21
N VAL A 154 -36.37 12.36 -5.16
CA VAL A 154 -36.83 11.99 -3.81
C VAL A 154 -37.20 13.24 -3.00
N SER A 155 -36.55 14.37 -3.28
CA SER A 155 -36.78 15.64 -2.60
C SER A 155 -36.27 16.79 -3.46
N LEU A 156 -37.14 17.74 -3.80
CA LEU A 156 -36.75 18.95 -4.53
C LEU A 156 -36.29 20.03 -3.55
N GLN A 157 -35.20 20.71 -3.86
CA GLN A 157 -34.79 21.89 -3.12
C GLN A 157 -35.72 23.06 -3.43
N GLY A 158 -36.78 23.20 -2.64
CA GLY A 158 -37.83 24.19 -2.90
C GLY A 158 -37.37 25.64 -3.03
N ALA A 159 -36.17 25.98 -2.57
CA ALA A 159 -35.58 27.32 -2.77
C ALA A 159 -35.22 27.60 -4.23
N GLU A 160 -34.79 26.60 -5.00
CA GLU A 160 -34.24 26.76 -6.35
C GLU A 160 -35.07 26.03 -7.41
N VAL A 161 -35.74 24.93 -7.02
CA VAL A 161 -36.50 24.07 -7.93
C VAL A 161 -37.99 24.09 -7.58
N THR A 162 -38.85 24.30 -8.57
CA THR A 162 -40.32 24.25 -8.42
C THR A 162 -40.95 22.93 -8.87
N GLY A 163 -40.22 22.13 -9.63
CA GLY A 163 -40.67 20.85 -10.19
C GLY A 163 -39.52 20.10 -10.87
N ALA A 164 -39.70 18.80 -11.11
CA ALA A 164 -38.79 18.00 -11.90
C ALA A 164 -39.56 17.05 -12.81
N GLU A 165 -39.04 16.79 -14.00
CA GLU A 165 -39.66 15.93 -15.00
C GLU A 165 -38.63 15.13 -15.79
N TRP A 166 -39.02 13.92 -16.19
CA TRP A 166 -38.26 13.09 -17.11
C TRP A 166 -38.76 13.32 -18.53
N ARG A 167 -37.87 13.75 -19.42
CA ARG A 167 -38.17 13.94 -20.85
C ARG A 167 -37.42 12.92 -21.67
N LEU A 168 -37.99 12.44 -22.78
CA LEU A 168 -37.21 11.62 -23.70
C LEU A 168 -35.96 12.40 -24.13
N LEU A 169 -34.84 11.70 -24.36
CA LEU A 169 -33.59 12.33 -24.79
C LEU A 169 -33.80 13.21 -26.03
N ALA A 170 -34.65 12.77 -26.97
CA ALA A 170 -35.06 13.53 -28.16
C ALA A 170 -35.94 14.77 -27.89
N GLU A 171 -36.37 14.98 -26.65
CA GLU A 171 -37.22 16.09 -26.19
C GLU A 171 -36.49 17.00 -25.18
N THR A 172 -35.18 16.78 -24.99
CA THR A 172 -34.32 17.64 -24.16
C THR A 172 -34.46 19.11 -24.56
N SER A 173 -34.65 20.01 -23.58
CA SER A 173 -35.04 21.40 -23.83
C SER A 173 -34.04 22.19 -24.68
N SER A 174 -32.74 22.08 -24.38
CA SER A 174 -31.67 22.74 -25.14
C SER A 174 -31.44 22.03 -26.49
N PRO A 175 -31.57 22.72 -27.64
CA PRO A 175 -31.32 22.14 -28.95
C PRO A 175 -29.89 21.60 -29.13
N GLU A 176 -28.89 22.34 -28.64
CA GLU A 176 -27.48 22.00 -28.72
C GLU A 176 -27.17 20.76 -27.87
N LEU A 177 -27.61 20.75 -26.61
CA LEU A 177 -27.46 19.61 -25.72
C LEU A 177 -28.16 18.38 -26.30
N ARG A 178 -29.40 18.54 -26.79
CA ARG A 178 -30.17 17.46 -27.43
C ARG A 178 -29.41 16.85 -28.61
N ALA A 179 -28.85 17.67 -29.49
CA ALA A 179 -28.09 17.18 -30.64
C ALA A 179 -26.85 16.38 -30.20
N LYS A 180 -26.15 16.83 -29.15
CA LYS A 180 -24.96 16.15 -28.62
C LYS A 180 -25.32 14.85 -27.90
N LEU A 181 -26.39 14.82 -27.11
CA LEU A 181 -26.88 13.60 -26.46
C LEU A 181 -27.30 12.55 -27.51
N LEU A 182 -27.97 12.96 -28.59
CA LEU A 182 -28.34 12.05 -29.68
C LEU A 182 -27.11 11.50 -30.42
N ALA A 183 -26.04 12.30 -30.51
CA ALA A 183 -24.79 11.89 -31.14
C ALA A 183 -23.87 11.05 -30.22
N ALA A 184 -24.06 11.13 -28.91
CA ALA A 184 -23.20 10.47 -27.92
C ALA A 184 -23.38 8.95 -27.83
N GLY A 185 -24.39 8.37 -28.51
CA GLY A 185 -24.59 6.92 -28.55
C GLY A 185 -25.08 6.30 -27.25
N LEU A 186 -25.70 7.11 -26.37
CA LEU A 186 -26.11 6.67 -25.04
C LEU A 186 -27.09 5.49 -25.09
N THR A 187 -26.84 4.49 -24.25
CA THR A 187 -27.66 3.27 -24.13
C THR A 187 -28.61 3.29 -22.94
N GLY A 188 -28.39 4.19 -21.96
CA GLY A 188 -29.13 4.23 -20.70
C GLY A 188 -28.78 3.06 -19.75
N ARG A 189 -27.77 2.26 -20.10
CA ARG A 189 -27.39 1.07 -19.36
C ARG A 189 -26.05 1.30 -18.66
N PRO A 190 -26.03 1.25 -17.31
CA PRO A 190 -24.79 1.15 -16.56
C PRO A 190 -23.98 -0.09 -17.00
N GLU A 191 -22.77 0.13 -17.48
CA GLU A 191 -21.83 -0.93 -17.87
C GLU A 191 -20.49 -0.69 -17.17
N PRO A 192 -19.68 -1.75 -16.93
CA PRO A 192 -18.40 -1.59 -16.28
C PRO A 192 -17.44 -0.70 -17.09
N VAL A 193 -16.94 0.33 -16.43
CA VAL A 193 -15.90 1.23 -16.94
C VAL A 193 -14.59 1.08 -16.17
N ASN A 194 -14.50 0.09 -15.28
CA ASN A 194 -13.29 -0.28 -14.57
C ASN A 194 -13.09 -1.79 -14.70
N ALA A 195 -11.85 -2.24 -14.59
CA ALA A 195 -11.53 -3.65 -14.66
C ALA A 195 -10.44 -4.03 -13.65
N SER A 196 -10.63 -5.16 -12.98
CA SER A 196 -9.66 -5.71 -12.02
C SER A 196 -9.55 -7.22 -12.17
N ALA A 197 -8.47 -7.81 -11.68
CA ALA A 197 -8.23 -9.25 -11.77
C ALA A 197 -8.06 -9.93 -10.40
N VAL A 198 -8.81 -11.01 -10.21
CA VAL A 198 -8.49 -12.06 -9.24
C VAL A 198 -7.38 -12.92 -9.85
N VAL A 199 -6.14 -12.62 -9.46
CA VAL A 199 -4.96 -13.37 -9.92
C VAL A 199 -4.65 -14.46 -8.90
N HIS A 200 -4.61 -15.71 -9.35
CA HIS A 200 -4.35 -16.85 -8.48
C HIS A 200 -3.29 -17.80 -9.06
N ASN A 201 -2.66 -18.60 -8.18
CA ASN A 201 -1.66 -19.59 -8.60
C ASN A 201 -2.12 -21.04 -8.34
N GLY A 202 -1.29 -22.01 -8.72
CA GLY A 202 -1.55 -23.44 -8.52
C GLY A 202 -1.51 -23.90 -7.06
N ARG A 203 -1.04 -23.06 -6.12
CA ARG A 203 -1.00 -23.34 -4.67
C ARG A 203 -2.24 -22.86 -3.93
N GLY A 204 -3.18 -22.23 -4.63
CA GLY A 204 -4.40 -21.66 -4.05
C GLY A 204 -4.15 -20.34 -3.32
N GLU A 205 -3.15 -19.58 -3.74
CA GLU A 205 -2.86 -18.23 -3.25
C GLU A 205 -3.36 -17.18 -4.25
N TYR A 206 -3.58 -15.96 -3.75
CA TYR A 206 -4.09 -14.81 -4.48
C TYR A 206 -3.09 -13.66 -4.44
N LEU A 207 -2.77 -13.10 -5.62
CA LEU A 207 -1.84 -11.99 -5.73
C LEU A 207 -2.62 -10.71 -5.48
N LEU A 208 -2.21 -9.96 -4.47
CA LEU A 208 -2.74 -8.64 -4.14
C LEU A 208 -1.61 -7.62 -4.20
N HIS A 209 -1.96 -6.37 -4.48
CA HIS A 209 -1.03 -5.24 -4.32
C HIS A 209 -1.45 -4.36 -3.14
N LEU A 210 -0.48 -3.84 -2.41
CA LEU A 210 -0.68 -2.81 -1.40
C LEU A 210 -0.65 -1.46 -2.10
N ARG A 211 -1.76 -0.74 -2.05
CA ARG A 211 -1.87 0.57 -2.69
C ARG A 211 -1.03 1.62 -1.97
N ASP A 212 -0.59 2.64 -2.69
CA ASP A 212 0.04 3.81 -2.08
C ASP A 212 -0.87 4.44 -1.02
N ASN A 213 -0.29 5.15 -0.06
CA ASN A 213 -1.05 5.81 1.00
C ASN A 213 -1.22 7.31 0.71
N PHE A 214 -1.72 7.64 -0.49
CA PHE A 214 -2.00 9.02 -0.86
C PHE A 214 -3.48 9.38 -0.63
N ALA A 215 -3.72 10.47 0.08
CA ALA A 215 -5.08 10.93 0.37
C ALA A 215 -5.92 11.23 -0.89
N HIS A 216 -5.32 11.31 -2.09
CA HIS A 216 -6.00 11.56 -3.36
C HIS A 216 -6.32 10.29 -4.20
N ILE A 217 -5.82 9.09 -3.85
CA ILE A 217 -6.04 7.84 -4.61
C ILE A 217 -7.07 6.87 -3.98
N TRP A 218 -7.90 6.18 -4.76
CA TRP A 218 -8.95 5.32 -4.19
C TRP A 218 -8.38 4.25 -3.23
N ALA A 219 -9.00 4.07 -2.07
CA ALA A 219 -8.62 3.07 -1.05
C ALA A 219 -7.12 3.14 -0.64
N PRO A 220 -6.62 4.28 -0.13
CA PRO A 220 -5.20 4.45 0.14
C PRO A 220 -4.71 3.55 1.29
N GLY A 221 -3.58 2.88 1.10
CA GLY A 221 -3.00 1.96 2.09
C GLY A 221 -3.80 0.66 2.30
N GLU A 222 -4.79 0.37 1.45
CA GLU A 222 -5.49 -0.91 1.42
C GLU A 222 -4.78 -1.91 0.49
N TRP A 223 -4.89 -3.19 0.81
CA TRP A 223 -4.64 -4.24 -0.16
C TRP A 223 -5.80 -4.33 -1.14
N SER A 224 -5.52 -4.54 -2.43
CA SER A 224 -6.55 -4.67 -3.46
C SER A 224 -6.15 -5.62 -4.58
N LEU A 225 -7.13 -5.92 -5.43
CA LEU A 225 -6.90 -6.51 -6.75
C LEU A 225 -6.15 -5.50 -7.63
N LEU A 226 -5.39 -6.02 -8.59
CA LEU A 226 -4.74 -5.24 -9.63
C LEU A 226 -5.72 -4.83 -10.72
N GLY A 227 -5.49 -3.66 -11.32
CA GLY A 227 -6.31 -3.08 -12.38
C GLY A 227 -6.84 -1.68 -12.04
N GLY A 228 -7.58 -1.08 -12.98
CA GLY A 228 -7.93 0.33 -12.91
C GLY A 228 -9.11 0.75 -13.79
N GLY A 229 -9.12 2.04 -14.16
CA GLY A 229 -10.24 2.70 -14.83
C GLY A 229 -10.07 2.71 -16.33
N ARG A 230 -11.18 2.71 -17.07
CA ARG A 230 -11.17 2.78 -18.53
C ARG A 230 -10.65 4.13 -18.98
N GLU A 231 -9.81 4.11 -20.01
CA GLU A 231 -9.42 5.29 -20.76
C GLU A 231 -10.13 5.33 -22.12
N ALA A 232 -10.17 6.52 -22.76
CA ALA A 232 -10.82 6.71 -24.05
C ALA A 232 -10.28 5.81 -25.19
N GLY A 233 -9.04 5.30 -25.05
CA GLY A 233 -8.42 4.36 -25.99
C GLY A 233 -8.76 2.88 -25.75
N ASP A 234 -9.45 2.55 -24.66
CA ASP A 234 -9.78 1.17 -24.31
C ASP A 234 -11.08 0.72 -25.00
N ASP A 235 -10.98 -0.22 -25.92
CA ASP A 235 -12.13 -0.76 -26.65
C ASP A 235 -12.99 -1.74 -25.83
N THR A 236 -12.40 -2.38 -24.81
CA THR A 236 -13.05 -3.39 -23.96
C THR A 236 -12.52 -3.32 -22.52
N THR A 237 -13.27 -3.84 -21.56
CA THR A 237 -12.81 -3.97 -20.17
C THR A 237 -11.60 -4.89 -20.02
N GLU A 238 -11.43 -5.87 -20.91
CA GLU A 238 -10.21 -6.68 -20.95
C GLU A 238 -9.02 -5.84 -21.42
N ALA A 239 -9.20 -4.98 -22.43
CA ALA A 239 -8.17 -4.05 -22.87
C ALA A 239 -7.78 -3.08 -21.75
N THR A 240 -8.77 -2.53 -21.02
CA THR A 240 -8.54 -1.73 -19.80
C THR A 240 -7.68 -2.48 -18.80
N LEU A 241 -8.07 -3.72 -18.42
CA LEU A 241 -7.29 -4.51 -17.47
C LEU A 241 -5.86 -4.74 -17.95
N ARG A 242 -5.66 -5.07 -19.24
CA ARG A 242 -4.32 -5.33 -19.78
C ARG A 242 -3.44 -4.10 -19.81
N ARG A 243 -4.00 -2.92 -20.12
CA ARG A 243 -3.29 -1.64 -20.07
C ARG A 243 -2.87 -1.33 -18.63
N GLU A 244 -3.81 -1.38 -17.70
CA GLU A 244 -3.57 -1.11 -16.28
C GLU A 244 -2.50 -2.05 -15.71
N LEU A 245 -2.55 -3.35 -15.99
CA LEU A 245 -1.50 -4.28 -15.54
C LEU A 245 -0.12 -3.97 -16.15
N ALA A 246 -0.07 -3.49 -17.39
CA ALA A 246 1.18 -3.11 -18.03
C ALA A 246 1.77 -1.80 -17.48
N GLU A 247 0.92 -0.92 -16.94
CA GLU A 247 1.29 0.32 -16.26
C GLU A 247 1.70 0.06 -14.81
N GLU A 248 0.85 -0.62 -14.04
CA GLU A 248 1.05 -0.91 -12.61
C GLU A 248 2.18 -1.91 -12.38
N VAL A 249 2.24 -2.99 -13.17
CA VAL A 249 3.16 -4.12 -12.97
C VAL A 249 3.72 -4.66 -14.29
N PRO A 250 4.50 -3.86 -15.05
CA PRO A 250 5.12 -4.32 -16.28
C PRO A 250 5.84 -5.67 -16.12
N GLY A 251 5.58 -6.59 -17.05
CA GLY A 251 6.10 -7.96 -17.00
C GLY A 251 5.20 -8.96 -16.26
N LEU A 252 4.12 -8.51 -15.60
CA LEU A 252 3.08 -9.40 -15.10
C LEU A 252 2.24 -9.96 -16.26
N HIS A 253 2.77 -11.01 -16.89
CA HIS A 253 2.09 -11.68 -17.99
C HIS A 253 1.10 -12.71 -17.47
N LEU A 254 -0.15 -12.28 -17.32
CA LEU A 254 -1.26 -13.18 -17.01
C LEU A 254 -1.52 -14.14 -18.19
N GLY A 255 -1.96 -15.36 -17.87
CA GLY A 255 -2.42 -16.32 -18.88
C GLY A 255 -3.74 -15.90 -19.54
N ALA A 256 -4.61 -16.88 -19.82
CA ALA A 256 -5.99 -16.58 -20.21
C ALA A 256 -6.69 -15.82 -19.09
N VAL A 257 -7.39 -14.74 -19.46
CA VAL A 257 -8.15 -13.88 -18.56
C VAL A 257 -9.63 -14.09 -18.90
N GLU A 258 -10.44 -14.42 -17.90
CA GLU A 258 -11.86 -14.78 -18.10
C GLU A 258 -12.76 -13.86 -17.24
N PRO A 259 -13.87 -13.33 -17.77
CA PRO A 259 -14.82 -12.56 -16.96
C PRO A 259 -15.37 -13.42 -15.81
N LEU A 260 -15.26 -12.92 -14.57
CA LEU A 260 -15.73 -13.60 -13.37
C LEU A 260 -17.07 -13.05 -12.90
N THR A 261 -17.16 -11.75 -12.62
CA THR A 261 -18.36 -11.07 -12.10
C THR A 261 -18.25 -9.56 -12.27
N VAL A 262 -19.32 -8.82 -11.99
CA VAL A 262 -19.30 -7.36 -11.87
C VAL A 262 -19.47 -6.98 -10.39
N GLU A 263 -18.47 -6.33 -9.82
CA GLU A 263 -18.52 -5.81 -8.46
C GLU A 263 -19.00 -4.36 -8.48
N TRP A 264 -19.98 -4.03 -7.63
CA TRP A 264 -20.46 -2.67 -7.47
C TRP A 264 -19.84 -2.04 -6.24
N THR A 265 -19.25 -0.87 -6.44
CA THR A 265 -18.57 -0.13 -5.38
C THR A 265 -18.83 1.37 -5.54
N THR A 266 -18.25 2.17 -4.65
CA THR A 266 -18.38 3.62 -4.66
C THR A 266 -17.01 4.27 -4.71
N ASP A 267 -16.84 5.22 -5.63
CA ASP A 267 -15.61 5.99 -5.74
C ASP A 267 -15.54 7.14 -4.72
N ARG A 268 -14.48 7.94 -4.82
CA ARG A 268 -14.23 9.08 -3.92
C ARG A 268 -15.22 10.23 -4.07
N ARG A 269 -15.93 10.30 -5.19
CA ARG A 269 -17.00 11.27 -5.48
C ARG A 269 -18.35 10.78 -4.99
N GLY A 270 -18.42 9.56 -4.47
CA GLY A 270 -19.67 8.93 -4.06
C GLY A 270 -20.42 8.26 -5.21
N LEU A 271 -19.86 8.23 -6.44
CA LEU A 271 -20.51 7.61 -7.60
C LEU A 271 -20.46 6.09 -7.50
N ALA A 272 -21.51 5.42 -7.97
CA ALA A 272 -21.48 3.99 -8.20
C ALA A 272 -20.52 3.65 -9.35
N VAL A 273 -19.65 2.67 -9.11
CA VAL A 273 -18.69 2.19 -10.10
C VAL A 273 -18.90 0.67 -10.26
N PRO A 274 -19.47 0.23 -11.39
CA PRO A 274 -19.42 -1.17 -11.78
C PRO A 274 -18.00 -1.51 -12.27
N ILE A 275 -17.35 -2.48 -11.61
CA ILE A 275 -16.03 -2.98 -11.98
C ILE A 275 -16.19 -4.38 -12.57
N GLN A 276 -15.69 -4.60 -13.79
CA GLN A 276 -15.59 -5.93 -14.35
C GLN A 276 -14.43 -6.66 -13.67
N ILE A 277 -14.76 -7.69 -12.89
CA ILE A 277 -13.77 -8.56 -12.30
C ILE A 277 -13.48 -9.70 -13.27
N PHE A 278 -12.20 -9.92 -13.54
CA PHE A 278 -11.70 -11.07 -14.27
C PHE A 278 -11.04 -12.05 -13.31
N THR A 279 -10.89 -13.29 -13.73
CA THR A 279 -10.02 -14.28 -13.09
C THR A 279 -8.89 -14.65 -14.04
N ALA A 280 -7.70 -14.82 -13.49
CA ALA A 280 -6.53 -15.18 -14.27
C ALA A 280 -5.54 -15.99 -13.43
N ARG A 281 -4.81 -16.88 -14.12
CA ARG A 281 -3.75 -17.66 -13.50
C ARG A 281 -2.39 -17.05 -13.77
N TRP A 282 -1.58 -16.95 -12.72
CA TRP A 282 -0.16 -16.60 -12.79
C TRP A 282 0.60 -17.36 -11.70
N ASP A 283 1.69 -18.03 -12.05
CA ASP A 283 2.49 -18.85 -11.14
C ASP A 283 3.88 -18.24 -10.84
N GLY A 284 4.09 -16.97 -11.23
CA GLY A 284 5.35 -16.27 -11.00
C GLY A 284 5.58 -15.83 -9.54
N HIS A 285 6.75 -15.25 -9.28
CA HIS A 285 7.15 -14.78 -7.96
C HIS A 285 6.89 -13.27 -7.83
N PRO A 286 6.24 -12.77 -6.75
CA PRO A 286 5.91 -11.35 -6.62
C PRO A 286 7.13 -10.43 -6.69
N ASP A 287 8.25 -10.84 -6.08
CA ASP A 287 9.51 -10.08 -6.11
C ASP A 287 10.14 -9.92 -7.51
N THR A 288 9.66 -10.67 -8.51
CA THR A 288 10.11 -10.53 -9.90
C THR A 288 9.24 -9.57 -10.71
N ALA A 289 8.17 -9.06 -10.11
CA ALA A 289 7.25 -8.14 -10.76
C ALA A 289 7.79 -6.71 -10.64
N ASP A 290 7.91 -6.00 -11.78
CA ASP A 290 8.34 -4.59 -11.82
C ASP A 290 7.17 -3.70 -11.40
N LEU A 291 6.91 -3.62 -10.09
CA LEU A 291 5.83 -2.79 -9.54
C LEU A 291 6.17 -1.31 -9.71
N ARG A 292 5.32 -0.58 -10.43
CA ARG A 292 5.47 0.86 -10.69
C ARG A 292 4.43 1.72 -9.99
N GLU A 293 3.28 1.16 -9.67
CA GLU A 293 2.22 1.81 -8.90
C GLU A 293 1.82 0.94 -7.71
N GLY A 294 1.80 1.52 -6.51
CA GLY A 294 1.65 0.79 -5.25
C GLY A 294 2.98 0.50 -4.55
N VAL A 295 2.89 -0.05 -3.34
CA VAL A 295 4.00 -0.26 -2.41
C VAL A 295 4.63 -1.63 -2.57
N LEU A 296 3.80 -2.67 -2.67
CA LEU A 296 4.27 -4.04 -2.80
C LEU A 296 3.21 -4.98 -3.37
N VAL A 297 3.63 -6.09 -3.99
CA VAL A 297 2.75 -7.20 -4.41
C VAL A 297 3.07 -8.45 -3.61
N HIS A 298 2.06 -9.22 -3.22
CA HIS A 298 2.28 -10.41 -2.40
C HIS A 298 1.21 -11.49 -2.60
N TRP A 299 1.59 -12.74 -2.38
CA TRP A 299 0.71 -13.90 -2.40
C TRP A 299 0.04 -14.10 -1.04
N PHE A 300 -1.29 -14.18 -1.01
CA PHE A 300 -2.05 -14.50 0.20
C PHE A 300 -2.85 -15.78 0.04
N ARG A 301 -2.87 -16.61 1.08
CA ARG A 301 -3.85 -17.69 1.18
C ARG A 301 -5.20 -17.11 1.64
N PRO A 302 -6.33 -17.71 1.24
CA PRO A 302 -7.66 -17.30 1.71
C PRO A 302 -7.77 -17.19 3.23
N ASP A 303 -7.13 -18.12 3.95
CA ASP A 303 -7.13 -18.15 5.41
C ASP A 303 -6.37 -16.97 6.03
N ASP A 304 -5.42 -16.37 5.34
CA ASP A 304 -4.61 -15.25 5.85
C ASP A 304 -5.23 -13.88 5.54
N LEU A 305 -6.25 -13.83 4.67
CA LEU A 305 -6.85 -12.56 4.27
C LEU A 305 -7.33 -11.76 5.47
N HIS A 306 -7.86 -12.39 6.54
CA HIS A 306 -8.36 -11.71 7.75
C HIS A 306 -7.30 -10.88 8.49
N ARG A 307 -6.01 -11.09 8.19
CA ARG A 307 -4.87 -10.43 8.83
C ARG A 307 -4.46 -9.13 8.14
N ILE A 308 -4.97 -8.88 6.93
CA ILE A 308 -4.62 -7.72 6.12
C ILE A 308 -5.79 -6.76 5.98
N HIS A 309 -5.46 -5.47 5.85
CA HIS A 309 -6.42 -4.42 5.56
C HIS A 309 -6.85 -4.53 4.10
N LEU A 310 -7.98 -5.21 3.89
CA LEU A 310 -8.58 -5.54 2.61
C LEU A 310 -10.08 -5.29 2.73
N ARG A 311 -10.67 -4.67 1.71
CA ARG A 311 -12.10 -4.41 1.64
C ARG A 311 -12.91 -5.70 1.80
N ASP A 312 -14.00 -5.63 2.55
CA ASP A 312 -14.83 -6.81 2.84
C ASP A 312 -15.46 -7.45 1.59
N SER A 313 -15.85 -6.64 0.60
CA SER A 313 -16.38 -7.15 -0.67
C SER A 313 -15.32 -7.95 -1.44
N THR A 314 -14.11 -7.43 -1.55
CA THR A 314 -12.98 -8.12 -2.16
C THR A 314 -12.61 -9.38 -1.37
N ARG A 315 -12.58 -9.31 -0.04
CA ARG A 315 -12.36 -10.48 0.82
C ARG A 315 -13.38 -11.58 0.55
N HIS A 316 -14.66 -11.21 0.49
CA HIS A 316 -15.75 -12.15 0.22
C HIS A 316 -15.61 -12.78 -1.17
N LEU A 317 -15.37 -11.97 -2.20
CA LEU A 317 -15.10 -12.41 -3.57
C LEU A 317 -13.98 -13.45 -3.64
N LEU A 318 -12.85 -13.21 -2.96
CA LEU A 318 -11.72 -14.14 -2.94
C LEU A 318 -12.06 -15.44 -2.19
N GLN A 319 -12.84 -15.37 -1.11
CA GLN A 319 -13.30 -16.54 -0.37
C GLN A 319 -14.29 -17.39 -1.19
N GLU A 320 -15.24 -16.77 -1.87
CA GLU A 320 -16.17 -17.45 -2.78
C GLU A 320 -15.42 -18.10 -3.94
N HIS A 321 -14.49 -17.36 -4.56
CA HIS A 321 -13.64 -17.90 -5.62
C HIS A 321 -12.83 -19.11 -5.13
N ALA A 322 -12.27 -19.06 -3.92
CA ALA A 322 -11.51 -20.15 -3.32
C ALA A 322 -12.39 -21.36 -2.96
N ALA A 323 -13.65 -21.17 -2.56
CA ALA A 323 -14.56 -22.25 -2.22
C ALA A 323 -14.84 -23.19 -3.42
N THR A 324 -14.80 -22.64 -4.64
CA THR A 324 -14.94 -23.44 -5.87
C THR A 324 -13.66 -24.18 -6.28
N ARG A 325 -12.52 -23.86 -5.65
CA ARG A 325 -11.18 -24.37 -5.97
C ARG A 325 -10.37 -24.58 -4.68
N PRO A 326 -10.70 -25.62 -3.89
CA PRO A 326 -10.12 -25.81 -2.57
C PRO A 326 -8.58 -25.89 -2.66
N PRO A 327 -7.86 -25.11 -1.84
CA PRO A 327 -6.41 -25.11 -1.88
C PRO A 327 -5.87 -26.48 -1.44
N ALA A 328 -4.68 -26.84 -1.93
CA ALA A 328 -3.98 -28.00 -1.39
C ALA A 328 -3.82 -27.86 0.14
N PRO A 329 -3.95 -28.96 0.92
CA PRO A 329 -3.82 -28.94 2.37
C PRO A 329 -2.52 -28.25 2.81
N ARG A 330 -2.54 -27.59 3.97
CA ARG A 330 -1.30 -27.10 4.62
C ARG A 330 -0.36 -28.28 4.88
N THR A 331 0.52 -28.59 3.94
CA THR A 331 1.83 -29.12 4.31
C THR A 331 2.52 -27.97 5.02
N ARG A 332 2.91 -28.15 6.29
CA ARG A 332 3.92 -27.27 6.88
C ARG A 332 5.02 -27.16 5.82
N PRO A 333 5.42 -25.95 5.41
CA PRO A 333 6.65 -25.85 4.64
C PRO A 333 7.71 -26.46 5.55
N ASP A 334 8.38 -27.52 5.10
CA ASP A 334 9.76 -27.69 5.52
C ASP A 334 10.41 -26.33 5.26
N ALA A 335 11.09 -25.80 6.26
CA ALA A 335 11.78 -24.53 6.20
C ALA A 335 12.95 -24.60 5.20
N ARG A 336 12.62 -24.67 3.91
CA ARG A 336 13.52 -24.47 2.80
C ARG A 336 12.89 -23.41 1.90
N PRO A 337 13.59 -22.30 1.64
CA PRO A 337 13.08 -21.27 0.76
C PRO A 337 12.81 -21.84 -0.63
N ALA A 338 11.86 -21.20 -1.33
CA ALA A 338 11.65 -21.44 -2.74
C ALA A 338 12.96 -21.14 -3.49
N PHE A 339 13.53 -22.20 -4.09
CA PHE A 339 14.77 -22.24 -4.89
C PHE A 339 16.09 -22.01 -4.12
N ASP A 340 16.76 -23.11 -3.73
CA ASP A 340 18.16 -23.10 -3.29
C ASP A 340 19.10 -22.76 -4.47
N PRO A 341 19.88 -21.65 -4.41
CA PRO A 341 20.83 -21.29 -5.46
C PRO A 341 21.88 -22.38 -5.76
N LEU A 342 22.22 -23.23 -4.78
CA LEU A 342 23.12 -24.36 -4.96
C LEU A 342 22.50 -25.45 -5.82
N ASP A 343 21.20 -25.72 -5.65
CA ASP A 343 20.47 -26.68 -6.48
C ASP A 343 20.37 -26.21 -7.93
N ARG A 344 20.18 -24.91 -8.15
CA ARG A 344 20.21 -24.30 -9.49
C ARG A 344 21.60 -24.40 -10.14
N ALA A 345 22.66 -24.11 -9.41
CA ALA A 345 24.02 -24.23 -9.92
C ALA A 345 24.32 -25.68 -10.37
N ARG A 346 23.91 -26.68 -9.58
CA ARG A 346 24.02 -28.10 -9.95
C ARG A 346 23.23 -28.41 -11.23
N ALA A 347 22.00 -27.92 -11.35
CA ALA A 347 21.18 -28.11 -12.53
C ALA A 347 21.77 -27.46 -13.80
N GLU A 348 22.51 -26.35 -13.64
CA GLU A 348 23.20 -25.64 -14.73
C GLU A 348 24.59 -26.21 -15.07
N GLY A 349 24.96 -27.35 -14.47
CA GLY A 349 26.22 -28.05 -14.72
C GLY A 349 27.44 -27.39 -14.07
N ILE A 350 27.24 -26.69 -12.95
CA ILE A 350 28.35 -26.19 -12.12
C ILE A 350 28.92 -27.35 -11.28
N GLU A 351 30.23 -27.51 -11.31
CA GLU A 351 30.95 -28.61 -10.65
C GLU A 351 31.45 -28.24 -9.25
N ARG A 352 31.67 -26.95 -8.99
CA ARG A 352 32.17 -26.42 -7.72
C ARG A 352 31.45 -25.13 -7.34
N THR A 353 31.22 -24.92 -6.06
CA THR A 353 30.57 -23.71 -5.55
C THR A 353 31.39 -23.13 -4.40
N SER A 354 31.42 -21.80 -4.31
CA SER A 354 32.07 -21.06 -3.21
C SER A 354 31.18 -19.91 -2.76
N SER A 355 31.36 -19.44 -1.53
CA SER A 355 30.61 -18.32 -0.96
C SER A 355 31.57 -17.34 -0.30
N SER A 356 31.52 -16.07 -0.71
CA SER A 356 32.28 -14.98 -0.10
C SER A 356 31.38 -13.96 0.58
N VAL A 357 31.91 -13.31 1.62
CA VAL A 357 31.18 -12.36 2.46
C VAL A 357 31.70 -10.95 2.24
N LEU A 358 30.85 -10.11 1.67
CA LEU A 358 31.06 -8.66 1.66
C LEU A 358 30.64 -8.10 3.04
N LEU A 359 31.58 -8.08 3.98
CA LEU A 359 31.35 -7.60 5.34
C LEU A 359 31.54 -6.08 5.43
N THR A 360 30.50 -5.37 5.89
CA THR A 360 30.52 -3.92 6.13
C THR A 360 30.55 -3.57 7.62
N ASP A 361 31.32 -2.54 8.00
CA ASP A 361 31.28 -1.96 9.34
C ASP A 361 30.27 -0.79 9.45
N PRO A 362 30.02 -0.25 10.66
CA PRO A 362 29.11 0.88 10.84
C PRO A 362 29.56 2.18 10.15
N ASN A 363 30.82 2.26 9.70
CA ASN A 363 31.37 3.39 8.97
C ASN A 363 31.32 3.20 7.45
N GLY A 364 30.66 2.14 6.96
CA GLY A 364 30.53 1.84 5.53
C GLY A 364 31.82 1.33 4.88
N ARG A 365 32.79 0.87 5.68
CA ARG A 365 34.02 0.24 5.15
C ARG A 365 33.78 -1.25 4.94
N VAL A 366 34.46 -1.81 3.95
CA VAL A 366 34.45 -3.24 3.66
C VAL A 366 35.73 -3.91 4.18
N LEU A 367 35.59 -5.12 4.73
CA LEU A 367 36.73 -5.94 5.11
C LEU A 367 37.31 -6.63 3.87
N LEU A 368 38.60 -6.46 3.64
CA LEU A 368 39.37 -7.20 2.65
C LEU A 368 40.57 -7.87 3.29
N LEU A 369 40.87 -9.09 2.85
CA LEU A 369 42.02 -9.88 3.26
C LEU A 369 43.01 -9.98 2.10
N ARG A 370 44.31 -10.01 2.39
CA ARG A 370 45.36 -10.18 1.38
C ARG A 370 45.95 -11.57 1.47
N ARG A 371 45.97 -12.29 0.35
CA ARG A 371 46.50 -13.65 0.25
C ARG A 371 47.99 -13.70 0.57
N ALA A 372 48.38 -14.60 1.47
CA ALA A 372 49.74 -14.74 1.97
C ALA A 372 50.75 -15.22 0.91
N PRO A 373 52.05 -14.94 1.09
CA PRO A 373 53.10 -15.50 0.25
C PRO A 373 53.07 -17.04 0.25
N GLY A 374 52.92 -17.64 -0.93
CA GLY A 374 52.81 -19.11 -1.09
C GLY A 374 51.38 -19.60 -1.35
N ALA A 375 50.36 -18.75 -1.16
CA ALA A 375 49.00 -19.02 -1.61
C ALA A 375 48.86 -18.84 -3.13
N LEU A 376 47.83 -19.45 -3.73
CA LEU A 376 47.46 -19.20 -5.12
C LEU A 376 47.11 -17.72 -5.28
N GLN A 377 47.64 -17.04 -6.30
CA GLN A 377 47.45 -15.58 -6.50
C GLN A 377 47.90 -14.73 -5.28
N ALA A 378 49.02 -15.11 -4.65
CA ALA A 378 49.61 -14.36 -3.53
C ALA A 378 49.67 -12.84 -3.78
N GLY A 379 49.28 -12.06 -2.77
CA GLY A 379 49.22 -10.60 -2.83
C GLY A 379 47.90 -10.00 -3.33
N LEU A 380 46.97 -10.81 -3.86
CA LEU A 380 45.62 -10.37 -4.22
C LEU A 380 44.80 -10.03 -2.97
N TRP A 381 44.01 -8.96 -3.04
CA TRP A 381 43.02 -8.57 -2.04
C TRP A 381 41.64 -9.11 -2.40
N GLU A 382 40.97 -9.77 -1.47
CA GLU A 382 39.66 -10.39 -1.67
C GLU A 382 38.77 -10.25 -0.43
N PRO A 383 37.42 -10.29 -0.58
CA PRO A 383 36.53 -10.53 0.55
C PRO A 383 36.77 -11.92 1.14
N PRO A 384 36.59 -12.13 2.46
CA PRO A 384 36.69 -13.46 3.06
C PRO A 384 35.70 -14.43 2.43
N GLY A 385 36.13 -15.65 2.15
CA GLY A 385 35.29 -16.62 1.46
C GLY A 385 36.01 -17.84 0.91
N GLY A 386 35.25 -18.92 0.73
CA GLY A 386 35.81 -20.20 0.34
C GLY A 386 34.78 -21.18 -0.20
N GLY A 387 35.21 -22.42 -0.41
CA GLY A 387 34.41 -23.46 -1.04
C GLY A 387 33.26 -23.92 -0.14
N THR A 388 32.10 -24.20 -0.72
CA THR A 388 30.97 -24.75 0.05
C THR A 388 31.20 -26.24 0.35
N GLU A 389 30.90 -26.68 1.57
CA GLU A 389 31.00 -28.09 1.96
C GLU A 389 29.70 -28.89 1.71
N PRO A 390 29.75 -30.24 1.61
CA PRO A 390 28.56 -31.06 1.46
C PRO A 390 27.59 -30.90 2.64
N GLY A 391 26.36 -30.47 2.35
CA GLY A 391 25.29 -30.28 3.35
C GLY A 391 25.22 -28.87 3.93
N GLU A 392 26.12 -27.98 3.52
CA GLU A 392 26.14 -26.57 3.90
C GLU A 392 25.33 -25.71 2.90
N ASP A 393 24.66 -24.65 3.39
CA ASP A 393 24.05 -23.63 2.53
C ASP A 393 25.02 -22.45 2.27
N LEU A 394 24.67 -21.53 1.36
CA LEU A 394 25.54 -20.40 1.00
C LEU A 394 25.92 -19.51 2.18
N VAL A 395 24.98 -19.31 3.11
CA VAL A 395 25.16 -18.43 4.25
C VAL A 395 26.08 -19.09 5.25
N ALA A 396 25.83 -20.36 5.59
CA ALA A 396 26.67 -21.16 6.45
C ALA A 396 28.11 -21.21 5.92
N ALA A 397 28.30 -21.47 4.62
CA ALA A 397 29.63 -21.49 3.99
C ALA A 397 30.34 -20.14 4.11
N GLY A 398 29.68 -19.04 3.76
CA GLY A 398 30.30 -17.72 3.85
C GLY A 398 30.64 -17.34 5.30
N LEU A 399 29.76 -17.63 6.26
CA LEU A 399 29.99 -17.32 7.67
C LEU A 399 31.09 -18.19 8.30
N ARG A 400 31.19 -19.46 7.91
CA ARG A 400 32.27 -20.36 8.33
C ARG A 400 33.62 -19.82 7.86
N GLU A 401 33.72 -19.50 6.57
CA GLU A 401 34.96 -18.96 5.98
C GLU A 401 35.33 -17.61 6.60
N LEU A 402 34.36 -16.74 6.87
CA LEU A 402 34.59 -15.48 7.58
C LEU A 402 35.17 -15.70 9.00
N ASP A 403 34.69 -16.72 9.72
CA ASP A 403 35.24 -17.05 11.04
C ASP A 403 36.62 -17.69 10.94
N GLU A 404 36.83 -18.60 9.98
CA GLU A 404 38.13 -19.26 9.77
C GLU A 404 39.21 -18.28 9.32
N GLU A 405 38.90 -17.38 8.38
CA GLU A 405 39.87 -16.49 7.75
C GLU A 405 40.08 -15.18 8.50
N ALA A 406 39.07 -14.69 9.22
CA ALA A 406 39.10 -13.39 9.91
C ALA A 406 38.77 -13.47 11.41
N GLY A 407 38.37 -14.63 11.95
CA GLY A 407 37.97 -14.78 13.35
C GLY A 407 36.70 -14.02 13.73
N ILE A 408 35.85 -13.70 12.74
CA ILE A 408 34.64 -12.91 12.89
C ILE A 408 33.41 -13.82 12.81
N ALA A 409 32.80 -14.05 13.96
CA ALA A 409 31.49 -14.68 14.09
C ALA A 409 30.41 -13.67 14.51
N HIS A 410 29.13 -14.08 14.43
CA HIS A 410 27.96 -13.29 14.84
C HIS A 410 27.80 -11.96 14.07
N VAL A 411 27.77 -12.05 12.74
CA VAL A 411 27.44 -10.92 11.86
C VAL A 411 26.00 -11.04 11.37
N ARG A 412 25.37 -9.90 11.07
CA ARG A 412 24.03 -9.89 10.48
C ARG A 412 24.14 -10.02 8.97
N VAL A 413 23.73 -11.15 8.40
CA VAL A 413 23.63 -11.32 6.94
C VAL A 413 22.47 -10.46 6.43
N THR A 414 22.73 -9.64 5.41
CA THR A 414 21.78 -8.61 4.95
C THR A 414 21.17 -8.93 3.59
N ALA A 415 21.91 -9.57 2.69
CA ALA A 415 21.41 -9.91 1.36
C ALA A 415 22.26 -10.99 0.67
N TYR A 416 21.67 -11.64 -0.34
CA TYR A 416 22.41 -12.36 -1.38
C TYR A 416 22.67 -11.40 -2.55
N LEU A 417 23.95 -11.24 -2.95
CA LEU A 417 24.36 -10.23 -3.93
C LEU A 417 24.52 -10.76 -5.36
N GLY A 418 24.46 -12.09 -5.55
CA GLY A 418 24.60 -12.71 -6.86
C GLY A 418 25.72 -13.74 -6.92
N PHE A 419 26.07 -14.14 -8.15
CA PHE A 419 27.11 -15.11 -8.42
C PHE A 419 27.92 -14.79 -9.68
N GLU A 420 29.10 -15.38 -9.80
CA GLU A 420 29.91 -15.40 -11.01
C GLU A 420 30.39 -16.82 -11.35
N ASP A 421 30.33 -17.17 -12.64
CA ASP A 421 30.84 -18.44 -13.17
C ASP A 421 32.26 -18.26 -13.72
N TYR A 422 33.19 -19.12 -13.31
CA TYR A 422 34.54 -19.17 -13.87
C TYR A 422 35.06 -20.60 -13.95
N THR A 423 36.12 -20.81 -14.71
CA THR A 423 36.83 -22.11 -14.72
C THR A 423 38.01 -22.02 -13.78
N ASN A 424 38.06 -22.89 -12.76
CA ASN A 424 39.14 -22.86 -11.79
C ASN A 424 40.45 -23.47 -12.36
N SER A 425 41.54 -23.37 -11.61
CA SER A 425 42.87 -23.85 -12.02
C SER A 425 42.94 -25.37 -12.28
N ARG A 426 41.91 -26.14 -11.89
CA ARG A 426 41.78 -27.58 -12.14
C ARG A 426 40.86 -27.90 -13.32
N GLY A 427 40.37 -26.88 -14.03
CA GLY A 427 39.50 -27.03 -15.20
C GLY A 427 38.02 -27.23 -14.87
N ALA A 428 37.61 -27.17 -13.60
CA ALA A 428 36.22 -27.36 -13.22
C ALA A 428 35.43 -26.05 -13.28
N ARG A 429 34.19 -26.12 -13.76
CA ARG A 429 33.28 -24.98 -13.79
C ARG A 429 32.81 -24.64 -12.38
N THR A 430 33.22 -23.49 -11.88
CA THR A 430 32.98 -23.01 -10.52
C THR A 430 32.02 -21.83 -10.53
N ARG A 431 31.10 -21.79 -9.57
CA ARG A 431 30.26 -20.61 -9.29
C ARG A 431 30.64 -20.02 -7.94
N ALA A 432 31.13 -18.78 -7.92
CA ALA A 432 31.34 -18.03 -6.70
C ALA A 432 30.10 -17.19 -6.39
N PHE A 433 29.46 -17.45 -5.27
CA PHE A 433 28.36 -16.66 -4.73
C PHE A 433 28.90 -15.58 -3.80
N VAL A 434 28.17 -14.47 -3.71
CA VAL A 434 28.50 -13.38 -2.79
C VAL A 434 27.30 -13.08 -1.91
N ILE A 435 27.53 -13.03 -0.60
CA ILE A 435 26.55 -12.58 0.39
C ILE A 435 27.03 -11.30 1.07
N ALA A 436 26.10 -10.42 1.41
CA ALA A 436 26.37 -9.22 2.18
C ALA A 436 26.14 -9.50 3.67
N ALA A 437 27.03 -8.97 4.51
CA ALA A 437 26.87 -8.99 5.94
C ALA A 437 27.26 -7.64 6.57
N HIS A 438 26.73 -7.38 7.76
CA HIS A 438 27.00 -6.19 8.53
C HIS A 438 27.51 -6.55 9.93
N LEU A 439 28.53 -5.82 10.35
CA LEU A 439 29.10 -5.91 11.68
C LEU A 439 28.59 -4.74 12.52
N ASP A 440 27.81 -5.03 13.57
CA ASP A 440 27.19 -3.97 14.37
C ASP A 440 28.20 -3.16 15.19
N HIS A 441 29.31 -3.79 15.62
CA HIS A 441 30.35 -3.17 16.43
C HIS A 441 31.75 -3.60 15.97
N PRO A 442 32.77 -2.72 16.00
CA PRO A 442 34.13 -3.09 15.60
C PRO A 442 34.63 -4.35 16.33
N ARG A 443 35.22 -5.28 15.57
CA ARG A 443 35.87 -6.47 16.12
C ARG A 443 37.30 -6.59 15.62
N GLU A 444 38.13 -7.24 16.43
CA GLU A 444 39.51 -7.56 16.07
C GLU A 444 39.53 -8.67 15.00
N VAL A 445 40.26 -8.43 13.91
CA VAL A 445 40.44 -9.40 12.82
C VAL A 445 41.63 -10.31 13.16
N ARG A 446 41.40 -11.62 13.18
CA ARG A 446 42.44 -12.64 13.36
C ARG A 446 42.58 -13.44 12.08
N LEU A 447 43.72 -13.31 11.41
CA LEU A 447 43.95 -13.91 10.11
C LEU A 447 44.31 -15.39 10.20
N SER A 448 43.77 -16.19 9.28
CA SER A 448 44.27 -17.53 9.00
C SER A 448 45.66 -17.49 8.35
N PRO A 449 46.42 -18.61 8.33
CA PRO A 449 47.71 -18.69 7.62
C PRO A 449 47.62 -18.43 6.11
N GLU A 450 46.43 -18.46 5.52
CA GLU A 450 46.19 -18.17 4.11
C GLU A 450 46.27 -16.68 3.79
N HIS A 451 46.22 -15.83 4.81
CA HIS A 451 46.20 -14.37 4.70
C HIS A 451 47.30 -13.72 5.55
N ASP A 452 47.99 -12.72 5.00
CA ASP A 452 49.09 -12.03 5.69
C ASP A 452 48.74 -10.59 6.10
N GLN A 453 47.64 -10.04 5.57
CA GLN A 453 47.19 -8.69 5.88
C GLN A 453 45.66 -8.58 5.78
N HIS A 454 45.06 -7.64 6.53
CA HIS A 454 43.67 -7.23 6.37
C HIS A 454 43.57 -5.70 6.32
N ARG A 455 42.48 -5.20 5.71
CA ARG A 455 42.13 -3.78 5.73
C ARG A 455 40.61 -3.60 5.78
N TRP A 456 40.20 -2.58 6.52
CA TRP A 456 38.88 -1.98 6.39
C TRP A 456 39.00 -0.77 5.46
N VAL A 457 38.43 -0.86 4.27
CA VAL A 457 38.57 0.18 3.23
C VAL A 457 37.23 0.75 2.84
N LEU A 458 37.20 2.03 2.47
CA LEU A 458 36.03 2.57 1.80
C LEU A 458 35.97 1.99 0.38
N PRO A 459 34.78 1.73 -0.17
CA PRO A 459 34.61 1.24 -1.55
C PRO A 459 35.24 2.13 -2.62
N SER A 460 35.44 3.42 -2.32
CA SER A 460 36.11 4.40 -3.18
C SER A 460 37.63 4.30 -3.16
N ASP A 461 38.22 3.55 -2.22
CA ASP A 461 39.67 3.49 -1.95
C ASP A 461 40.13 2.02 -1.80
N LEU A 462 39.78 1.20 -2.78
CA LEU A 462 40.13 -0.22 -2.78
C LEU A 462 41.65 -0.41 -2.99
N PRO A 463 42.27 -1.35 -2.25
CA PRO A 463 43.70 -1.64 -2.40
C PRO A 463 43.98 -2.43 -3.68
N GLU A 464 45.20 -2.29 -4.22
CA GLU A 464 45.68 -3.07 -5.35
C GLU A 464 46.76 -4.09 -4.92
N PRO A 465 46.86 -5.27 -5.58
CA PRO A 465 45.97 -5.76 -6.63
C PRO A 465 44.67 -6.35 -6.06
N ILE A 466 43.53 -6.03 -6.68
CA ILE A 466 42.21 -6.63 -6.45
C ILE A 466 41.64 -7.03 -7.82
N ALA A 467 40.87 -8.12 -7.91
CA ALA A 467 40.30 -8.51 -9.19
C ALA A 467 39.28 -7.47 -9.67
N ALA A 468 39.26 -7.17 -10.97
CA ALA A 468 38.39 -6.12 -11.52
C ALA A 468 36.90 -6.38 -11.26
N HIS A 469 36.49 -7.65 -11.28
CA HIS A 469 35.11 -8.06 -11.00
C HIS A 469 34.74 -7.88 -9.52
N GLU A 470 35.63 -8.23 -8.58
CA GLU A 470 35.43 -7.97 -7.15
C GLU A 470 35.34 -6.47 -6.87
N ALA A 471 36.22 -5.68 -7.47
CA ALA A 471 36.20 -4.24 -7.31
C ALA A 471 34.92 -3.61 -7.86
N ASP A 472 34.40 -4.11 -8.99
CA ASP A 472 33.10 -3.68 -9.54
C ASP A 472 31.93 -4.13 -8.66
N LEU A 473 31.95 -5.38 -8.19
CA LEU A 473 30.93 -5.91 -7.29
C LEU A 473 30.88 -5.12 -5.97
N ILE A 474 32.02 -4.86 -5.34
CA ILE A 474 32.11 -4.05 -4.13
C ILE A 474 31.52 -2.66 -4.41
N ARG A 475 31.98 -1.97 -5.46
CA ARG A 475 31.47 -0.63 -5.79
C ARG A 475 29.98 -0.62 -6.10
N ARG A 476 29.44 -1.58 -6.85
CA ARG A 476 28.00 -1.65 -7.18
C ARG A 476 27.11 -1.84 -5.96
N HIS A 477 27.54 -2.67 -5.01
CA HIS A 477 26.72 -3.05 -3.85
C HIS A 477 26.94 -2.18 -2.61
N THR A 478 27.95 -1.31 -2.64
CA THR A 478 28.24 -0.36 -1.55
C THR A 478 28.18 1.10 -1.98
N ALA A 479 28.05 1.38 -3.28
CA ALA A 479 27.63 2.69 -3.75
C ALA A 479 26.21 2.98 -3.21
N PRO A 480 25.94 4.21 -2.75
CA PRO A 480 24.55 4.63 -2.58
C PRO A 480 23.83 4.40 -3.92
N PRO A 481 22.59 3.84 -3.91
CA PRO A 481 21.87 3.57 -5.15
C PRO A 481 21.85 4.84 -6.01
N PRO A 482 22.04 4.71 -7.34
CA PRO A 482 22.00 5.88 -8.22
C PRO A 482 20.70 6.64 -7.96
N ALA A 483 20.80 7.96 -7.87
CA ALA A 483 19.63 8.81 -7.73
C ALA A 483 18.76 8.64 -8.98
N LEU A 484 17.80 7.71 -8.92
CA LEU A 484 16.71 7.62 -9.87
C LEU A 484 15.92 8.94 -9.75
N PRO A 485 15.62 9.64 -10.86
CA PRO A 485 14.81 10.84 -10.81
C PRO A 485 13.47 10.54 -10.11
N GLY A 486 13.21 11.19 -8.97
CA GLY A 486 12.02 10.98 -8.15
C GLY A 486 12.21 10.08 -6.91
N HIS A 487 13.33 9.38 -6.78
CA HIS A 487 13.64 8.56 -5.60
C HIS A 487 14.49 9.35 -4.59
N ARG A 488 14.08 9.40 -3.32
CA ARG A 488 14.91 10.01 -2.26
C ARG A 488 16.01 9.01 -1.85
N PRO A 489 17.28 9.44 -1.69
CA PRO A 489 18.32 8.62 -1.05
C PRO A 489 17.86 8.14 0.32
N LEU A 490 18.27 6.95 0.78
CA LEU A 490 17.82 6.36 2.06
C LEU A 490 17.85 7.36 3.24
N PRO A 491 18.90 8.19 3.44
CA PRO A 491 18.92 9.19 4.51
C PRO A 491 17.90 10.34 4.36
N ALA A 492 17.47 10.63 3.13
CA ALA A 492 16.42 11.61 2.82
C ALA A 492 15.02 10.97 2.70
N TYR A 493 14.95 9.64 2.56
CA TYR A 493 13.73 8.82 2.54
C TYR A 493 13.30 8.40 3.95
N LEU A 494 14.23 8.02 4.83
CA LEU A 494 13.93 7.62 6.22
C LEU A 494 13.10 8.66 6.99
N PRO A 495 13.33 9.99 6.86
CA PRO A 495 12.47 11.01 7.50
C PRO A 495 11.08 11.14 6.89
N THR A 496 10.84 10.54 5.71
CA THR A 496 9.53 10.52 5.03
C THR A 496 8.70 9.29 5.37
N ILE A 497 9.35 8.23 5.86
CA ILE A 497 8.65 7.09 6.45
C ILE A 497 8.09 7.57 7.79
N PRO A 498 6.79 7.42 8.07
CA PRO A 498 6.26 7.68 9.39
C PRO A 498 7.03 6.84 10.42
N ALA A 499 7.87 7.47 11.25
CA ALA A 499 8.55 6.80 12.34
C ALA A 499 7.49 6.41 13.36
N ALA A 500 7.14 5.12 13.37
CA ALA A 500 6.19 4.59 14.33
C ALA A 500 6.94 4.29 15.65
N PRO A 501 6.63 4.98 16.76
CA PRO A 501 7.13 4.55 18.06
C PRO A 501 6.82 3.06 18.28
N MET A 502 7.76 2.36 18.90
CA MET A 502 7.61 0.94 19.21
C MET A 502 7.47 0.73 20.71
N TRP A 503 6.81 -0.34 21.12
CA TRP A 503 6.76 -0.79 22.51
C TRP A 503 6.92 -2.30 22.61
N GLY A 504 7.47 -2.76 23.73
CA GLY A 504 7.69 -4.18 24.04
C GLY A 504 7.04 -4.54 25.38
N SER A 505 6.41 -5.71 25.46
CA SER A 505 5.78 -6.18 26.69
C SER A 505 5.92 -7.69 26.89
N VAL A 506 5.81 -8.12 28.15
CA VAL A 506 5.75 -9.52 28.54
C VAL A 506 4.36 -9.83 29.09
N PHE A 507 3.76 -10.91 28.58
CA PHE A 507 2.48 -11.42 29.04
C PHE A 507 2.66 -12.71 29.83
N PHE A 508 2.04 -12.78 31.01
CA PHE A 508 2.05 -13.95 31.88
C PHE A 508 0.65 -14.50 32.12
N THR A 509 0.59 -15.81 32.36
CA THR A 509 -0.61 -16.49 32.85
C THR A 509 -0.37 -17.07 34.24
N THR A 510 -1.43 -17.33 34.99
CA THR A 510 -1.38 -18.16 36.20
C THR A 510 -1.61 -19.64 35.85
N GLN A 511 -1.32 -20.55 36.78
CA GLN A 511 -1.54 -21.99 36.58
C GLN A 511 -3.01 -22.36 36.29
N ASP A 512 -3.96 -21.56 36.79
CA ASP A 512 -5.40 -21.67 36.49
C ASP A 512 -5.84 -20.87 35.25
N GLY A 513 -4.89 -20.37 34.45
CA GLY A 513 -5.13 -19.77 33.13
C GLY A 513 -5.63 -18.31 33.17
N LYS A 514 -5.49 -17.61 34.30
CA LYS A 514 -5.83 -16.18 34.41
C LYS A 514 -4.71 -15.33 33.81
N ALA A 515 -5.10 -14.23 33.17
CA ALA A 515 -4.18 -13.20 32.73
C ALA A 515 -3.63 -12.42 33.93
N VAL A 516 -2.32 -12.18 33.96
CA VAL A 516 -1.66 -11.31 34.95
C VAL A 516 -1.59 -9.90 34.37
N LEU A 517 -2.26 -8.96 35.01
CA LEU A 517 -2.31 -7.55 34.61
C LEU A 517 -1.80 -6.65 35.74
N LEU A 518 -1.28 -5.49 35.40
CA LEU A 518 -0.82 -4.47 36.34
C LEU A 518 -1.76 -3.27 36.28
N ARG A 519 -2.19 -2.75 37.44
CA ARG A 519 -2.96 -1.50 37.49
C ARG A 519 -2.02 -0.32 37.47
N ALA A 520 -2.11 0.50 36.44
CA ALA A 520 -1.37 1.75 36.33
C ALA A 520 -1.73 2.73 37.47
N THR A 521 -0.74 3.47 37.96
CA THR A 521 -0.92 4.58 38.91
C THR A 521 -1.72 5.72 38.29
N ASP A 522 -1.54 5.96 36.99
CA ASP A 522 -2.42 6.85 36.21
C ASP A 522 -3.75 6.14 35.88
N PRO A 523 -4.89 6.61 36.42
CA PRO A 523 -6.19 5.99 36.19
C PRO A 523 -6.59 5.97 34.71
N ALA A 524 -6.08 6.90 33.89
CA ALA A 524 -6.39 6.95 32.45
C ALA A 524 -5.78 5.78 31.67
N LYS A 525 -4.68 5.19 32.18
CA LYS A 525 -3.98 4.07 31.55
C LYS A 525 -4.60 2.70 31.85
N GLY A 526 -5.43 2.59 32.89
CA GLY A 526 -6.18 1.38 33.22
C GLY A 526 -5.31 0.17 33.60
N LEU A 527 -5.71 -1.02 33.15
CA LEU A 527 -4.96 -2.27 33.35
C LEU A 527 -4.03 -2.53 32.15
N GLN A 528 -2.78 -2.91 32.44
CA GLN A 528 -1.70 -3.05 31.48
C GLN A 528 -0.95 -4.38 31.64
N TRP A 529 -0.11 -4.70 30.67
CA TRP A 529 0.91 -5.75 30.80
C TRP A 529 2.21 -5.11 31.25
N ALA A 530 3.15 -5.93 31.71
CA ALA A 530 4.48 -5.41 32.00
C ALA A 530 5.17 -5.00 30.69
N GLY A 531 5.50 -3.72 30.49
CA GLY A 531 6.02 -3.25 29.22
C GLY A 531 5.90 -1.75 28.95
N GLY A 532 6.83 -1.25 28.15
CA GLY A 532 6.99 0.16 27.85
C GLY A 532 7.54 0.42 26.45
N ASP A 533 7.88 1.68 26.20
CA ASP A 533 8.34 2.15 24.90
C ASP A 533 9.80 1.73 24.64
N VAL A 534 10.09 1.43 23.38
CA VAL A 534 11.45 1.09 22.95
C VAL A 534 12.32 2.32 23.07
N GLU A 535 13.34 2.24 23.91
CA GLU A 535 14.33 3.30 24.06
C GLU A 535 15.42 3.18 22.99
N PHE A 536 16.13 4.28 22.73
CA PHE A 536 17.24 4.29 21.76
C PHE A 536 18.35 3.29 22.11
N THR A 537 18.50 2.94 23.39
CA THR A 537 19.49 1.99 23.89
C THR A 537 19.03 0.53 23.82
N ASP A 538 17.76 0.26 23.53
CA ASP A 538 17.22 -1.09 23.47
C ASP A 538 17.57 -1.75 22.11
N PRO A 539 18.26 -2.91 22.09
CA PRO A 539 18.64 -3.58 20.84
C PRO A 539 17.44 -4.11 20.02
N SER A 540 16.28 -4.32 20.66
CA SER A 540 15.06 -4.82 20.03
C SER A 540 13.85 -4.67 20.97
N PRO A 541 12.61 -4.76 20.47
CA PRO A 541 11.41 -4.78 21.31
C PRO A 541 11.38 -5.90 22.35
N LEU A 542 12.08 -7.03 22.11
CA LEU A 542 12.24 -8.09 23.09
C LEU A 542 13.09 -7.64 24.28
N HIS A 543 14.15 -6.86 24.02
CA HIS A 543 15.01 -6.33 25.09
C HIS A 543 14.27 -5.28 25.91
N THR A 544 13.49 -4.41 25.25
CA THR A 544 12.55 -3.50 25.91
C THR A 544 11.59 -4.26 26.81
N ALA A 545 10.93 -5.30 26.29
CA ALA A 545 9.97 -6.10 27.07
C ALA A 545 10.60 -6.71 28.33
N VAL A 546 11.84 -7.22 28.24
CA VAL A 546 12.56 -7.80 29.38
C VAL A 546 13.00 -6.74 30.39
N ARG A 547 13.48 -5.58 29.93
CA ARG A 547 13.86 -4.44 30.78
C ARG A 547 12.66 -3.96 31.59
N GLU A 548 11.60 -3.61 30.89
CA GLU A 548 10.35 -3.09 31.48
C GLU A 548 9.71 -4.12 32.40
N CYS A 549 9.72 -5.42 32.03
CA CYS A 549 9.25 -6.47 32.92
C CYS A 549 10.03 -6.52 34.24
N PHE A 550 11.35 -6.36 34.19
CA PHE A 550 12.17 -6.31 35.40
C PHE A 550 11.91 -5.05 36.22
N GLU A 551 11.83 -3.89 35.58
CA GLU A 551 11.58 -2.60 36.24
C GLU A 551 10.21 -2.57 36.93
N GLU A 552 9.16 -2.97 36.23
CA GLU A 552 7.78 -2.89 36.71
C GLU A 552 7.38 -4.03 37.66
N THR A 553 8.04 -5.20 37.61
CA THR A 553 7.60 -6.38 38.38
C THR A 553 8.70 -7.06 39.19
N GLY A 554 9.97 -6.73 38.96
CA GLY A 554 11.12 -7.41 39.53
C GLY A 554 11.41 -8.81 38.97
N ILE A 555 10.66 -9.26 37.95
CA ILE A 555 10.87 -10.56 37.31
C ILE A 555 12.00 -10.44 36.29
N LEU A 556 13.05 -11.23 36.49
CA LEU A 556 14.19 -11.29 35.57
C LEU A 556 13.98 -12.40 34.52
N LEU A 557 14.04 -12.02 33.24
CA LEU A 557 13.95 -12.94 32.10
C LEU A 557 15.20 -12.81 31.21
N PRO A 558 15.62 -13.88 30.52
CA PRO A 558 16.62 -13.76 29.47
C PRO A 558 16.00 -13.16 28.19
N PRO A 559 16.66 -12.23 27.48
CA PRO A 559 16.18 -11.70 26.21
C PRO A 559 16.44 -12.70 25.07
N ASP A 560 15.83 -13.87 25.17
CA ASP A 560 16.01 -15.03 24.29
C ASP A 560 14.67 -15.34 23.58
N PRO A 561 14.57 -15.15 22.24
CA PRO A 561 13.34 -15.36 21.50
C PRO A 561 12.85 -16.82 21.51
N ASP A 562 13.75 -17.79 21.72
CA ASP A 562 13.37 -19.21 21.83
C ASP A 562 12.70 -19.52 23.19
N ARG A 563 12.95 -18.68 24.20
CA ARG A 563 12.35 -18.79 25.55
C ARG A 563 11.16 -17.87 25.75
N LEU A 564 11.11 -16.76 25.01
CA LEU A 564 10.07 -15.74 25.07
C LEU A 564 9.42 -15.60 23.68
N PRO A 565 8.66 -16.60 23.22
CA PRO A 565 8.07 -16.56 21.88
C PRO A 565 7.08 -15.40 21.76
N LEU A 566 7.03 -14.82 20.56
CA LEU A 566 6.10 -13.74 20.24
C LEU A 566 4.65 -14.23 20.34
N LEU A 567 3.80 -13.48 21.03
CA LEU A 567 2.36 -13.75 21.13
C LEU A 567 1.53 -12.79 20.29
N ALA A 568 1.94 -11.54 20.15
CA ALA A 568 1.26 -10.62 19.28
C ALA A 568 2.17 -9.53 18.73
N THR A 569 1.88 -9.12 17.49
CA THR A 569 2.26 -7.82 16.95
C THR A 569 1.02 -6.94 16.91
N VAL A 570 1.12 -5.74 17.47
CA VAL A 570 0.02 -4.78 17.56
C VAL A 570 0.35 -3.58 16.69
N PHE A 571 -0.52 -3.24 15.74
CA PHE A 571 -0.38 -2.02 14.94
C PHE A 571 -1.46 -1.02 15.34
N GLU A 572 -1.05 0.08 15.97
CA GLU A 572 -1.94 1.17 16.34
C GLU A 572 -1.98 2.19 15.19
N GLN A 573 -3.15 2.44 14.64
CA GLN A 573 -3.33 3.35 13.52
C GLN A 573 -3.05 4.80 13.91
N PRO A 574 -2.54 5.61 12.97
CA PRO A 574 -2.32 7.05 13.22
C PRO A 574 -3.65 7.77 13.48
N GLY A 575 -3.68 8.67 14.47
CA GLY A 575 -4.89 9.42 14.83
C GLY A 575 -4.64 10.49 15.89
N GLY A 576 -5.45 11.56 15.89
CA GLY A 576 -5.40 12.61 16.92
C GLY A 576 -4.09 13.40 17.01
N GLY A 577 -3.31 13.46 15.93
CA GLY A 577 -2.00 14.12 15.89
C GLY A 577 -0.81 13.23 16.25
N TRP A 578 -1.04 11.94 16.54
CA TRP A 578 0.02 10.96 16.83
C TRP A 578 0.32 10.06 15.63
N PRO A 579 1.60 9.71 15.37
CA PRO A 579 1.96 8.72 14.36
C PRO A 579 1.46 7.33 14.74
N ALA A 580 1.50 6.40 13.77
CA ALA A 580 1.23 4.98 14.04
C ALA A 580 2.16 4.45 15.15
N LYS A 581 1.74 3.45 15.92
CA LYS A 581 2.57 2.82 16.96
C LYS A 581 2.63 1.30 16.77
N VAL A 582 3.77 0.67 16.99
CA VAL A 582 3.92 -0.79 16.82
C VAL A 582 4.28 -1.46 18.15
N GLY A 583 3.52 -2.47 18.54
CA GLY A 583 3.67 -3.20 19.78
C GLY A 583 4.09 -4.64 19.59
N PHE A 584 4.90 -5.15 20.51
CA PHE A 584 5.29 -6.55 20.56
C PHE A 584 5.00 -7.13 21.94
N ALA A 585 4.25 -8.24 21.98
CA ALA A 585 3.93 -8.95 23.21
C ALA A 585 4.59 -10.33 23.19
N PHE A 586 5.37 -10.64 24.21
CA PHE A 586 6.12 -11.89 24.31
C PHE A 586 5.59 -12.77 25.45
N HIS A 587 5.69 -14.09 25.29
CA HIS A 587 5.22 -15.06 26.26
C HIS A 587 6.20 -15.22 27.42
N GLY A 588 5.87 -14.63 28.58
CA GLY A 588 6.66 -14.74 29.80
C GLY A 588 6.51 -16.07 30.54
N GLY A 589 5.54 -16.90 30.15
CA GLY A 589 5.29 -18.18 30.80
C GLY A 589 4.10 -18.16 31.76
N THR A 590 4.01 -19.24 32.53
CA THR A 590 3.00 -19.42 33.57
C THR A 590 3.64 -19.24 34.94
N LEU A 591 3.16 -18.26 35.71
CA LEU A 591 3.67 -17.96 37.05
C LEU A 591 3.06 -18.89 38.10
N THR A 592 3.91 -19.40 38.99
CA THR A 592 3.49 -20.12 40.20
C THR A 592 2.95 -19.14 41.26
N PRO A 593 2.16 -19.61 42.25
CA PRO A 593 1.71 -18.76 43.37
C PRO A 593 2.86 -18.08 44.12
N ALA A 594 4.01 -18.74 44.26
CA ALA A 594 5.18 -18.18 44.90
C ALA A 594 5.82 -17.05 44.08
N GLN A 595 5.86 -17.19 42.75
CA GLN A 595 6.36 -16.13 41.86
C GLN A 595 5.41 -14.93 41.81
N LEU A 596 4.08 -15.17 41.79
CA LEU A 596 3.07 -14.10 41.89
C LEU A 596 3.22 -13.31 43.18
N ALA A 597 3.38 -13.98 44.33
CA ALA A 597 3.61 -13.32 45.61
C ALA A 597 4.97 -12.60 45.69
N GLY A 598 5.91 -12.94 44.80
CA GLY A 598 7.24 -12.34 44.70
C GLY A 598 7.31 -11.11 43.79
N ILE A 599 6.24 -10.76 43.07
CA ILE A 599 6.20 -9.56 42.23
C ILE A 599 6.40 -8.32 43.10
N ARG A 600 7.32 -7.46 42.68
CA ARG A 600 7.60 -6.17 43.30
C ARG A 600 7.27 -5.09 42.29
N LEU A 601 6.15 -4.42 42.50
CA LEU A 601 5.72 -3.34 41.62
C LEU A 601 6.58 -2.11 41.82
N ASP A 602 6.92 -1.43 40.73
CA ASP A 602 7.37 -0.05 40.81
C ASP A 602 6.18 0.82 41.25
N PRO A 603 6.20 1.42 42.45
CA PRO A 603 5.09 2.24 42.95
C PRO A 603 4.87 3.53 42.16
N ALA A 604 5.85 3.97 41.34
CA ALA A 604 5.66 5.09 40.43
C ALA A 604 4.71 4.74 39.28
N GLU A 605 4.69 3.49 38.85
CA GLU A 605 4.00 3.03 37.64
C GLU A 605 2.77 2.20 37.93
N HIS A 606 2.81 1.35 38.96
CA HIS A 606 1.75 0.40 39.25
C HIS A 606 1.37 0.30 40.74
N THR A 607 0.08 0.05 40.97
CA THR A 607 -0.51 0.01 42.32
C THR A 607 -0.89 -1.40 42.77
N GLU A 608 -1.28 -2.28 41.86
CA GLU A 608 -1.63 -3.67 42.19
C GLU A 608 -1.48 -4.63 41.00
N VAL A 609 -1.27 -5.92 41.33
CA VAL A 609 -1.40 -7.03 40.38
C VAL A 609 -2.85 -7.50 40.36
N VAL A 610 -3.45 -7.57 39.18
CA VAL A 610 -4.83 -8.01 38.97
C VAL A 610 -4.85 -9.28 38.13
N LEU A 611 -5.53 -10.31 38.62
CA LEU A 611 -5.69 -11.58 37.94
C LEU A 611 -7.09 -11.67 37.37
N LEU A 612 -7.23 -11.80 36.05
CA LEU A 612 -8.53 -11.88 35.39
C LEU A 612 -8.68 -13.17 34.58
N THR A 613 -9.82 -13.84 34.73
CA THR A 613 -10.24 -14.89 33.79
C THR A 613 -10.67 -14.29 32.46
N ARG A 614 -10.79 -15.13 31.43
CA ARG A 614 -11.24 -14.73 30.10
C ARG A 614 -12.60 -14.01 30.13
N ASP A 615 -13.52 -14.48 30.96
CA ASP A 615 -14.89 -13.96 31.06
C ASP A 615 -14.97 -12.63 31.83
N GLU A 616 -14.01 -12.36 32.72
CA GLU A 616 -13.97 -11.13 33.52
C GLU A 616 -13.36 -9.95 32.76
N LEU A 617 -12.58 -10.19 31.70
CA LEU A 617 -11.85 -9.14 30.97
C LEU A 617 -12.76 -8.02 30.48
N ALA A 618 -13.89 -8.37 29.85
CA ALA A 618 -14.82 -7.39 29.27
C ALA A 618 -15.49 -6.49 30.32
N ALA A 619 -15.65 -6.98 31.56
CA ALA A 619 -16.26 -6.22 32.64
C ALA A 619 -15.26 -5.35 33.41
N ARG A 620 -13.96 -5.61 33.27
CA ARG A 620 -12.89 -5.06 34.13
C ARG A 620 -11.82 -4.27 33.38
N THR A 621 -11.80 -4.33 32.06
CA THR A 621 -10.89 -3.58 31.19
C THR A 621 -11.68 -2.80 30.15
N ASP A 622 -11.05 -1.81 29.51
CA ASP A 622 -11.66 -1.16 28.37
C ASP A 622 -11.75 -2.13 27.16
N PRO A 623 -12.62 -1.86 26.16
CA PRO A 623 -12.79 -2.75 25.02
C PRO A 623 -11.50 -3.05 24.25
N ARG A 624 -10.57 -2.08 24.16
CA ARG A 624 -9.31 -2.26 23.42
C ARG A 624 -8.39 -3.21 24.16
N ARG A 625 -8.23 -3.03 25.48
CA ARG A 625 -7.45 -3.96 26.32
C ARG A 625 -8.08 -5.34 26.38
N THR A 626 -9.42 -5.44 26.40
CA THR A 626 -10.15 -6.72 26.35
C THR A 626 -9.77 -7.48 25.09
N GLN A 627 -9.96 -6.88 23.92
CA GLN A 627 -9.70 -7.51 22.62
C GLN A 627 -8.24 -7.98 22.52
N LEU A 628 -7.30 -7.12 22.88
CA LEU A 628 -5.88 -7.41 22.81
C LEU A 628 -5.48 -8.57 23.75
N THR A 629 -6.01 -8.58 24.98
CA THR A 629 -5.72 -9.66 25.96
C THR A 629 -6.33 -11.00 25.55
N LEU A 630 -7.53 -10.98 24.94
CA LEU A 630 -8.14 -12.20 24.39
C LEU A 630 -7.33 -12.78 23.24
N ALA A 631 -6.83 -11.93 22.33
CA ALA A 631 -5.99 -12.36 21.21
C ALA A 631 -4.68 -13.01 21.69
N VAL A 632 -4.03 -12.42 22.69
CA VAL A 632 -2.81 -12.99 23.29
C VAL A 632 -3.08 -14.29 24.05
N LEU A 633 -4.20 -14.39 24.77
CA LEU A 633 -4.62 -15.66 25.40
C LEU A 633 -4.89 -16.77 24.35
N ASP A 634 -5.43 -16.41 23.19
CA ASP A 634 -5.58 -17.36 22.08
C ASP A 634 -4.24 -17.75 21.47
N ALA A 635 -3.30 -16.81 21.34
CA ALA A 635 -1.94 -17.10 20.89
C ALA A 635 -1.20 -18.03 21.85
N VAL A 636 -1.33 -17.85 23.17
CA VAL A 636 -0.79 -18.75 24.20
C VAL A 636 -1.30 -20.17 23.99
N ARG A 637 -2.61 -20.33 23.78
CA ARG A 637 -3.26 -21.65 23.62
C ARG A 637 -2.90 -22.33 22.30
N THR A 638 -2.78 -21.56 21.22
CA THR A 638 -2.60 -22.11 19.86
C THR A 638 -1.14 -22.20 19.43
N GLY A 639 -0.24 -21.47 20.10
CA GLY A 639 1.15 -21.30 19.67
C GLY A 639 1.29 -20.46 18.40
N VAL A 640 0.24 -19.76 17.96
CA VAL A 640 0.24 -18.93 16.76
C VAL A 640 0.18 -17.46 17.19
N PRO A 641 1.21 -16.64 16.87
CA PRO A 641 1.18 -15.22 17.19
C PRO A 641 0.01 -14.51 16.52
N ALA A 642 -0.64 -13.60 17.24
CA ALA A 642 -1.72 -12.76 16.74
C ALA A 642 -1.17 -11.50 16.05
N TYR A 643 -1.88 -11.02 15.03
CA TYR A 643 -1.71 -9.66 14.51
C TYR A 643 -2.94 -8.86 14.91
N VAL A 644 -2.76 -7.76 15.63
CA VAL A 644 -3.86 -6.96 16.19
C VAL A 644 -3.78 -5.54 15.64
N LEU A 645 -4.81 -5.14 14.90
CA LEU A 645 -4.98 -3.76 14.42
C LEU A 645 -5.77 -2.95 15.46
N ARG A 646 -5.26 -1.79 15.87
CA ARG A 646 -5.79 -0.98 16.98
C ARG A 646 -6.06 0.47 16.57
#